data_AF-A0A5N5PHE6-F1
#
_entry.id   AF-A0A5N5PHE6-F1
#
_cell.length_a   1.000
_cell.length_b   1.000
_cell.length_c   1.000
_cell.angle_alpha   90.00
_cell.angle_beta   90.00
_cell.angle_gamma   90.00
#
_symmetry.space_group_name_H-M   'P 1'
#
loop_
_entity.id
_entity.type
_entity.pdbx_description
1 polymer ?
#
loop_
_entity_poly.entity_id
_entity_poly.type
_entity_poly.pdbx_seq_one_letter_code
_entity_poly.pdbx_strand_id
1 'polypeptide(L)'
;MNRPFGRTAALAWLLWVMALMTPSVSAHQHHHRASNGDDGPSHARRALAGGIDLRILPLGDSITWGYASSDGNGYRQHLRNKLSGGGNAVSFVGSQISGSMPNGNNEGHNGALINEIATFFNSAGGLRARPNVVLLLAGTNDMNRPFDPSTAPDRLDALVGLIVKSASGADQPLIVVGKIPPNGNPSGNSRTATFNSAIEGIVRKYQDQGRRVLLANIFDALRLGADLGDGLHPNAAGYAKMADVWYSALADAAGRGWINKPAPAPDSNGAACKGSLFWDPVYGEVASGVGSGDPTKFPGGKWWDRGTVHKGHGKDLKGKGFVHMADLDGDGLDDYVWVDAKSGAAALYLNTGDFSAKWNSIGTVASGVGAGAGVSFADIDGDGKADFLWLDSVDGTANVRYYRNGGRGSDNKWIWYDEGVIFSGKNILFGDLDGDGRADIALRGENGALVGYLNVGPGVKPNFRHMGEIASGVGVKDPRVELKDLNGDGRADYLYIAEDGSLTAYINMLDQKINAVPTWVGLGTIASGVAKGDNVIFGDLSGDGKVDYIVVNKDTGAINLWQNQGSGSTYRAGHNICLADLNGDGKDDYLIVSPGGATELYLNGGVSGTKWIWFSQGQIASGVGQRANIRFGDLDGDGKDDYLVVDSKTSAVRFWQNGGQQSDGKWLWIDRGVVAGGAGLGAGKGVRFADLNGDGKVDYIYLARDGSATAYINGGACASCDGGWLWLPQGRIADGVGVRREDIQFADIDGDGKADYLVVDPLSGAVTMYRNGGPGGSKWIWYPVAKPIATGDGYNGYAVRFADLSGDGRAEYLGLSMASGALRMWANGCSGETGGPGDGPILVNPNPVPIGDGWTKIDCTNKVVVDAGLDPKLRWNGVMAGQAWDAAKWNWGDDHNGLSFSGETSNFFHGPENMKCEETVMLNGCTSFIQCDDTNHPAGYMILNSMVGLNNMVMNQYDAISRTQIQMVSTVGSVRKTFGTFPQDNYVFKQILDYVGLGFVVGGAPLWNKMFKKIPYFKTHSDELSTLKDAVNGLVMNGFTIIKDRRKVPTVNAHLSNQ
;
A
#
# COMPACT_ATOMS: atom_id res chain seq x y z
N MET A 1 -68.67 -6.12 -9.84
CA MET A 1 -69.32 -7.42 -9.60
C MET A 1 -68.31 -8.36 -8.96
N ASN A 2 -68.46 -8.94 -7.79
CA ASN A 2 -69.08 -8.57 -6.51
C ASN A 2 -68.58 -9.64 -5.51
N ARG A 3 -67.89 -9.20 -4.45
CA ARG A 3 -67.86 -9.85 -3.11
C ARG A 3 -69.28 -9.74 -2.46
N PRO A 4 -69.61 -10.22 -1.24
CA PRO A 4 -68.83 -10.78 -0.10
C PRO A 4 -69.39 -12.14 0.42
N PHE A 5 -69.21 -12.71 1.62
CA PHE A 5 -68.56 -12.46 2.95
C PHE A 5 -67.92 -13.81 3.43
N GLY A 6 -67.22 -13.99 4.57
CA GLY A 6 -66.73 -13.06 5.61
C GLY A 6 -66.89 -13.59 7.06
N ARG A 7 -65.88 -13.37 7.92
CA ARG A 7 -65.80 -13.56 9.41
C ARG A 7 -65.75 -14.98 10.04
N THR A 8 -64.58 -15.26 10.63
CA THR A 8 -64.35 -15.66 12.05
C THR A 8 -65.52 -16.19 12.90
N ALA A 9 -65.37 -17.40 13.47
CA ALA A 9 -65.34 -17.69 14.92
C ALA A 9 -65.31 -19.21 15.19
N ALA A 10 -64.65 -19.64 16.27
CA ALA A 10 -64.54 -21.04 16.67
C ALA A 10 -65.67 -21.48 17.61
N LEU A 11 -66.06 -22.76 17.59
CA LEU A 11 -66.82 -23.38 18.68
C LEU A 11 -66.72 -24.91 18.70
N ALA A 12 -65.88 -25.40 19.62
CA ALA A 12 -66.04 -26.68 20.30
C ALA A 12 -65.62 -26.45 21.77
N TRP A 13 -66.47 -25.72 22.49
CA TRP A 13 -66.36 -25.44 23.92
C TRP A 13 -67.12 -26.51 24.72
N LEU A 14 -66.79 -26.63 26.02
CA LEU A 14 -67.54 -27.13 27.20
C LEU A 14 -66.52 -27.91 28.07
N LEU A 15 -66.22 -27.60 29.35
CA LEU A 15 -66.81 -26.64 30.30
C LEU A 15 -65.83 -26.33 31.48
N TRP A 16 -65.71 -25.05 31.87
CA TRP A 16 -65.75 -24.50 33.26
C TRP A 16 -64.71 -24.95 34.34
N VAL A 17 -64.24 -24.14 35.32
CA VAL A 17 -64.57 -22.78 35.84
C VAL A 17 -63.27 -22.01 36.22
N MET A 18 -63.31 -20.68 36.26
CA MET A 18 -62.26 -19.78 36.79
C MET A 18 -62.19 -19.73 38.33
N ALA A 19 -61.08 -19.26 38.92
CA ALA A 19 -61.01 -17.94 39.61
C ALA A 19 -59.84 -17.80 40.62
N LEU A 20 -59.53 -16.53 40.94
CA LEU A 20 -58.74 -15.99 42.06
C LEU A 20 -57.20 -16.05 42.01
N MET A 21 -56.64 -14.92 41.56
CA MET A 21 -55.79 -13.99 42.32
C MET A 21 -54.68 -14.52 43.26
N THR A 22 -53.51 -13.89 43.12
CA THR A 22 -52.25 -14.00 43.89
C THR A 22 -52.35 -13.44 45.32
N PRO A 23 -51.28 -13.44 46.16
CA PRO A 23 -50.06 -14.27 46.19
C PRO A 23 -49.82 -14.95 47.57
N SER A 24 -48.86 -15.88 47.67
CA SER A 24 -48.23 -16.19 48.97
C SER A 24 -46.80 -16.74 48.83
N VAL A 25 -45.86 -16.04 49.46
CA VAL A 25 -44.46 -16.46 49.63
C VAL A 25 -44.38 -17.56 50.69
N SER A 26 -43.59 -18.61 50.44
CA SER A 26 -42.93 -19.35 51.51
C SER A 26 -41.62 -19.95 51.02
N ALA A 27 -40.54 -19.71 51.75
CA ALA A 27 -39.24 -20.33 51.51
C ALA A 27 -39.28 -21.83 51.83
N HIS A 28 -38.40 -22.61 51.20
CA HIS A 28 -37.94 -23.89 51.73
C HIS A 28 -36.41 -23.99 51.60
N GLN A 29 -35.78 -24.42 52.69
CA GLN A 29 -34.34 -24.45 52.86
C GLN A 29 -33.73 -25.64 52.12
N HIS A 30 -32.62 -25.44 51.40
CA HIS A 30 -31.80 -26.55 50.94
C HIS A 30 -30.93 -27.05 52.10
N HIS A 31 -31.32 -28.18 52.70
CA HIS A 31 -30.40 -28.99 53.50
C HIS A 31 -29.52 -29.83 52.60
N HIS A 32 -28.20 -29.74 52.79
CA HIS A 32 -27.25 -30.68 52.19
C HIS A 32 -27.51 -32.12 52.66
N ARG A 33 -27.46 -33.07 51.73
CA ARG A 33 -27.08 -34.45 52.03
C ARG A 33 -26.23 -35.00 50.89
N ALA A 34 -25.03 -35.49 51.22
CA ALA A 34 -24.18 -36.20 50.28
C ALA A 34 -24.63 -37.67 50.17
N SER A 35 -24.50 -38.24 48.97
CA SER A 35 -24.57 -39.68 48.74
C SER A 35 -23.51 -40.07 47.71
N ASN A 36 -22.66 -41.03 48.07
CA ASN A 36 -21.66 -41.59 47.16
C ASN A 36 -22.31 -42.53 46.14
N GLY A 37 -21.71 -42.57 44.94
CA GLY A 37 -21.48 -43.75 44.11
C GLY A 37 -22.63 -44.72 43.84
N ASP A 38 -23.11 -44.72 42.60
CA ASP A 38 -23.40 -45.95 41.87
C ASP A 38 -23.15 -45.72 40.37
N ASP A 39 -22.43 -46.63 39.71
CA ASP A 39 -22.06 -46.51 38.30
C ASP A 39 -23.13 -47.14 37.40
N GLY A 40 -23.76 -46.31 36.56
CA GLY A 40 -24.73 -46.71 35.53
C GLY A 40 -24.34 -46.13 34.16
N PRO A 41 -24.78 -46.75 33.04
CA PRO A 41 -24.26 -46.42 31.71
C PRO A 41 -24.53 -44.96 31.33
N SER A 42 -23.54 -44.36 30.69
CA SER A 42 -23.48 -42.92 30.41
C SER A 42 -24.69 -42.42 29.62
N HIS A 43 -25.59 -41.71 30.30
CA HIS A 43 -26.32 -40.63 29.66
C HIS A 43 -25.28 -39.62 29.14
N ALA A 44 -25.02 -39.66 27.83
CA ALA A 44 -24.18 -38.68 27.18
C ALA A 44 -24.67 -37.28 27.56
N ARG A 45 -23.79 -36.47 28.15
CA ARG A 45 -24.14 -35.10 28.56
C ARG A 45 -24.62 -34.38 27.30
N ARG A 46 -25.85 -33.84 27.33
CA ARG A 46 -26.43 -33.16 26.17
C ARG A 46 -25.71 -31.82 25.96
N ALA A 47 -25.43 -31.48 24.71
CA ALA A 47 -24.69 -30.27 24.39
C ALA A 47 -25.41 -29.01 24.88
N LEU A 48 -24.63 -28.08 25.47
CA LEU A 48 -25.14 -26.79 25.92
C LEU A 48 -25.60 -25.97 24.72
N ALA A 49 -26.68 -25.20 24.88
CA ALA A 49 -27.24 -24.32 23.86
C ALA A 49 -27.43 -25.01 22.49
N GLY A 50 -27.77 -26.31 22.47
CA GLY A 50 -28.01 -27.05 21.23
C GLY A 50 -26.76 -27.47 20.45
N GLY A 51 -25.56 -27.39 21.04
CA GLY A 51 -24.30 -27.73 20.36
C GLY A 51 -23.59 -26.54 19.72
N ILE A 52 -24.02 -25.31 20.02
CA ILE A 52 -23.34 -24.09 19.60
C ILE A 52 -21.85 -24.10 20.01
N ASP A 53 -20.99 -23.64 19.10
CA ASP A 53 -19.57 -23.45 19.33
C ASP A 53 -19.33 -22.43 20.46
N LEU A 54 -18.41 -22.74 21.37
CA LEU A 54 -18.06 -21.89 22.49
C LEU A 54 -16.67 -21.29 22.27
N ARG A 55 -16.64 -20.00 21.93
CA ARG A 55 -15.43 -19.19 21.89
C ARG A 55 -15.32 -18.40 23.20
N ILE A 56 -14.46 -18.89 24.08
CA ILE A 56 -14.39 -18.48 25.49
C ILE A 56 -13.15 -17.62 25.71
N LEU A 57 -13.30 -16.45 26.32
CA LEU A 57 -12.20 -15.63 26.84
C LEU A 57 -12.07 -15.85 28.36
N PRO A 58 -11.06 -16.60 28.85
CA PRO A 58 -10.69 -16.63 30.26
C PRO A 58 -9.92 -15.35 30.60
N LEU A 59 -10.49 -14.44 31.39
CA LEU A 59 -9.91 -13.14 31.74
C LEU A 59 -9.63 -13.06 33.24
N GLY A 60 -8.41 -12.68 33.64
CA GLY A 60 -8.09 -12.55 35.06
C GLY A 60 -6.60 -12.49 35.39
N ASP A 61 -6.26 -13.05 36.55
CA ASP A 61 -4.90 -13.07 37.10
C ASP A 61 -4.20 -14.44 36.94
N SER A 62 -3.20 -14.74 37.79
CA SER A 62 -2.44 -16.00 37.83
C SER A 62 -3.32 -17.25 37.97
N ILE A 63 -4.51 -17.15 38.58
CA ILE A 63 -5.46 -18.25 38.70
C ILE A 63 -6.13 -18.55 37.35
N THR A 64 -6.35 -17.54 36.51
CA THR A 64 -6.81 -17.73 35.12
C THR A 64 -5.69 -18.25 34.22
N TRP A 65 -4.45 -17.79 34.43
CA TRP A 65 -3.27 -18.31 33.73
C TRP A 65 -3.05 -19.80 33.99
N GLY A 66 -3.41 -20.29 35.19
CA GLY A 66 -3.25 -21.68 35.61
C GLY A 66 -2.05 -21.94 36.52
N TYR A 67 -1.57 -20.90 37.21
CA TYR A 67 -0.42 -20.96 38.12
C TYR A 67 -0.64 -21.96 39.25
N ALA A 68 0.44 -22.60 39.71
CA ALA A 68 0.44 -23.72 40.67
C ALA A 68 -0.28 -25.01 40.22
N SER A 69 -0.85 -25.08 39.00
CA SER A 69 -1.18 -26.37 38.39
C SER A 69 0.08 -27.05 37.86
N SER A 70 0.23 -28.36 38.09
CA SER A 70 1.41 -29.13 37.65
C SER A 70 1.57 -29.22 36.13
N ASP A 71 0.52 -28.92 35.39
CA ASP A 71 0.44 -28.93 33.92
C ASP A 71 0.26 -27.52 33.31
N GLY A 72 0.19 -26.47 34.14
CA GLY A 72 -0.10 -25.09 33.75
C GLY A 72 -1.50 -24.83 33.16
N ASN A 73 -2.39 -25.82 33.10
CA ASN A 73 -3.70 -25.69 32.44
C ASN A 73 -4.77 -25.01 33.32
N GLY A 74 -4.59 -25.05 34.64
CA GLY A 74 -5.59 -24.58 35.60
C GLY A 74 -6.95 -25.25 35.40
N TYR A 75 -8.04 -24.48 35.53
CA TYR A 75 -9.40 -24.99 35.32
C TYR A 75 -9.74 -25.25 33.85
N ARG A 76 -8.98 -24.72 32.90
CA ARG A 76 -9.39 -24.62 31.48
C ARG A 76 -9.48 -26.00 30.81
N GLN A 77 -8.53 -26.90 31.05
CA GLN A 77 -8.58 -28.28 30.52
C GLN A 77 -9.76 -29.09 31.10
N HIS A 78 -10.03 -28.97 32.40
CA HIS A 78 -11.17 -29.65 33.03
C HIS A 78 -12.51 -29.12 32.50
N LEU A 79 -12.61 -27.81 32.24
CA LEU A 79 -13.79 -27.18 31.64
C LEU A 79 -13.98 -27.63 30.18
N ARG A 80 -12.90 -27.62 29.37
CA ARG A 80 -12.88 -28.13 27.99
C ARG A 80 -13.42 -29.55 27.92
N ASN A 81 -12.94 -30.44 28.78
CA ASN A 81 -13.37 -31.84 28.82
C ASN A 81 -14.87 -31.99 29.11
N LYS A 82 -15.44 -31.17 30.01
CA LYS A 82 -16.88 -31.21 30.35
C LYS A 82 -17.76 -30.65 29.22
N LEU A 83 -17.30 -29.63 28.52
CA LEU A 83 -18.00 -28.98 27.41
C LEU A 83 -17.93 -29.82 26.12
N SER A 84 -16.73 -30.21 25.69
CA SER A 84 -16.53 -31.06 24.50
C SER A 84 -17.02 -32.48 24.69
N GLY A 85 -16.90 -33.06 25.89
CA GLY A 85 -17.54 -34.32 26.25
C GLY A 85 -19.08 -34.23 26.32
N GLY A 86 -19.65 -33.03 26.29
CA GLY A 86 -21.07 -32.77 26.08
C GLY A 86 -21.48 -32.54 24.62
N GLY A 87 -20.52 -32.42 23.69
CA GLY A 87 -20.77 -32.18 22.27
C GLY A 87 -20.73 -30.71 21.83
N ASN A 88 -20.17 -29.79 22.61
CA ASN A 88 -19.85 -28.44 22.16
C ASN A 88 -18.41 -28.38 21.60
N ALA A 89 -18.20 -27.75 20.43
CA ALA A 89 -16.86 -27.32 20.05
C ALA A 89 -16.41 -26.19 21.00
N VAL A 90 -15.13 -26.19 21.38
CA VAL A 90 -14.58 -25.21 22.33
C VAL A 90 -13.25 -24.67 21.81
N SER A 91 -13.18 -23.34 21.73
CA SER A 91 -11.95 -22.58 21.50
C SER A 91 -11.78 -21.55 22.62
N PHE A 92 -10.65 -21.58 23.31
CA PHE A 92 -10.24 -20.47 24.18
C PHE A 92 -9.55 -19.39 23.34
N VAL A 93 -9.67 -18.13 23.76
CA VAL A 93 -9.03 -16.97 23.14
C VAL A 93 -8.37 -16.08 24.20
N GLY A 94 -7.55 -15.13 23.76
CA GLY A 94 -6.71 -14.26 24.60
C GLY A 94 -5.22 -14.34 24.20
N SER A 95 -4.47 -13.30 24.56
CA SER A 95 -3.07 -13.05 24.19
C SER A 95 -2.08 -13.99 24.86
N GLN A 96 -2.41 -14.50 26.05
CA GLN A 96 -1.56 -15.39 26.82
C GLN A 96 -1.77 -16.84 26.40
N ILE A 97 -0.69 -17.62 26.35
CA ILE A 97 -0.75 -19.07 26.15
C ILE A 97 -0.05 -19.74 27.33
N SER A 98 -0.72 -20.69 27.97
CA SER A 98 -0.18 -21.39 29.13
C SER A 98 -0.79 -22.77 29.31
N GLY A 99 0.07 -23.69 29.77
CA GLY A 99 -0.25 -25.09 30.02
C GLY A 99 0.07 -26.03 28.86
N SER A 100 -0.10 -27.33 29.10
CA SER A 100 0.10 -28.40 28.12
C SER A 100 -1.12 -28.68 27.22
N MET A 101 -2.25 -28.00 27.44
CA MET A 101 -3.50 -28.28 26.74
C MET A 101 -3.53 -27.78 25.29
N PRO A 102 -4.21 -28.50 24.38
CA PRO A 102 -4.56 -27.97 23.06
C PRO A 102 -5.36 -26.68 23.18
N ASN A 103 -4.93 -25.63 22.46
CA ASN A 103 -5.54 -24.30 22.48
C ASN A 103 -5.62 -23.74 23.93
N GLY A 104 -4.45 -23.67 24.57
CA GLY A 104 -4.24 -23.10 25.90
C GLY A 104 -4.24 -21.56 25.95
N ASN A 105 -4.98 -20.88 25.08
CA ASN A 105 -5.13 -19.42 25.09
C ASN A 105 -5.88 -18.95 26.35
N ASN A 106 -5.57 -17.74 26.81
CA ASN A 106 -6.22 -17.03 27.91
C ASN A 106 -5.78 -15.56 27.96
N GLU A 107 -6.39 -14.78 28.85
CA GLU A 107 -6.00 -13.42 29.23
C GLU A 107 -5.78 -13.35 30.75
N GLY A 108 -5.02 -14.32 31.27
CA GLY A 108 -4.64 -14.43 32.68
C GLY A 108 -3.26 -13.83 32.95
N HIS A 109 -3.16 -12.80 33.79
CA HIS A 109 -1.91 -12.08 34.01
C HIS A 109 -1.35 -12.29 35.43
N ASN A 110 -0.16 -12.89 35.52
CA ASN A 110 0.41 -13.31 36.80
C ASN A 110 0.65 -12.12 37.75
N GLY A 111 -0.11 -12.07 38.84
CA GLY A 111 0.01 -11.03 39.87
C GLY A 111 -0.75 -9.73 39.60
N ALA A 112 -1.52 -9.65 38.51
CA ALA A 112 -2.23 -8.44 38.09
C ALA A 112 -3.39 -8.04 39.04
N LEU A 113 -3.55 -6.73 39.20
CA LEU A 113 -4.66 -6.05 39.88
C LEU A 113 -5.85 -5.81 38.93
N ILE A 114 -7.04 -5.51 39.45
CA ILE A 114 -8.26 -5.30 38.62
C ILE A 114 -8.07 -4.23 37.53
N ASN A 115 -7.38 -3.13 37.84
CA ASN A 115 -7.10 -2.06 36.87
C ASN A 115 -6.10 -2.49 35.80
N GLU A 116 -5.11 -3.32 36.13
CA GLU A 116 -4.15 -3.86 35.17
C GLU A 116 -4.85 -4.88 34.25
N ILE A 117 -5.73 -5.72 34.79
CA ILE A 117 -6.58 -6.64 34.00
C ILE A 117 -7.48 -5.84 33.02
N ALA A 118 -8.00 -4.68 33.43
CA ALA A 118 -8.73 -3.78 32.53
C ALA A 118 -7.84 -3.20 31.42
N THR A 119 -6.60 -2.80 31.75
CA THR A 119 -5.61 -2.37 30.76
C THR A 119 -5.27 -3.49 29.78
N PHE A 120 -4.99 -4.70 30.25
CA PHE A 120 -4.66 -5.86 29.41
C PHE A 120 -5.83 -6.24 28.50
N PHE A 121 -7.06 -6.26 29.03
CA PHE A 121 -8.25 -6.43 28.21
C PHE A 121 -8.35 -5.37 27.10
N ASN A 122 -8.00 -4.11 27.37
CA ASN A 122 -8.02 -3.07 26.33
C ASN A 122 -6.86 -3.22 25.33
N SER A 123 -5.63 -3.49 25.79
CA SER A 123 -4.43 -3.54 24.95
C SER A 123 -4.25 -4.83 24.15
N ALA A 124 -4.90 -5.93 24.56
CA ALA A 124 -4.90 -7.20 23.83
C ALA A 124 -6.02 -7.30 22.78
N GLY A 125 -6.75 -6.21 22.52
CA GLY A 125 -7.95 -6.22 21.69
C GLY A 125 -9.04 -7.10 22.31
N GLY A 126 -9.54 -6.73 23.49
CA GLY A 126 -10.24 -7.64 24.41
C GLY A 126 -11.42 -8.45 23.86
N LEU A 127 -12.12 -7.94 22.85
CA LEU A 127 -13.16 -8.69 22.11
C LEU A 127 -12.85 -8.85 20.61
N ARG A 128 -11.60 -8.61 20.16
CA ARG A 128 -11.13 -8.80 18.77
C ARG A 128 -11.47 -10.18 18.25
N ALA A 129 -11.17 -11.22 19.02
CA ALA A 129 -11.54 -12.59 18.68
C ALA A 129 -13.06 -12.87 18.76
N ARG A 130 -13.92 -11.88 19.04
CA ARG A 130 -15.37 -11.98 19.26
C ARG A 130 -15.79 -13.23 20.06
N PRO A 131 -15.35 -13.38 21.33
CA PRO A 131 -15.83 -14.46 22.18
C PRO A 131 -17.33 -14.33 22.41
N ASN A 132 -18.07 -15.44 22.45
CA ASN A 132 -19.47 -15.45 22.91
C ASN A 132 -19.60 -15.67 24.42
N VAL A 133 -18.49 -15.97 25.11
CA VAL A 133 -18.42 -16.19 26.56
C VAL A 133 -17.15 -15.54 27.12
N VAL A 134 -17.28 -14.73 28.17
CA VAL A 134 -16.16 -14.22 28.97
C VAL A 134 -16.24 -14.81 30.39
N LEU A 135 -15.17 -15.43 30.86
CA LEU A 135 -15.02 -15.92 32.23
C LEU A 135 -14.11 -14.96 33.00
N LEU A 136 -14.68 -14.06 33.78
CA LEU A 136 -13.96 -13.00 34.49
C LEU A 136 -13.65 -13.42 35.93
N LEU A 137 -12.36 -13.44 36.30
CA LEU A 137 -11.89 -13.68 37.67
C LEU A 137 -10.82 -12.64 38.03
N ALA A 138 -11.21 -11.59 38.76
CA ALA A 138 -10.34 -10.46 39.09
C ALA A 138 -10.51 -10.02 40.55
N GLY A 139 -9.43 -9.53 41.16
CA GLY A 139 -9.38 -9.03 42.54
C GLY A 139 -8.58 -9.88 43.53
N THR A 140 -8.04 -11.03 43.12
CA THR A 140 -7.23 -11.90 44.00
C THR A 140 -6.01 -11.15 44.55
N ASN A 141 -5.31 -10.43 43.69
CA ASN A 141 -4.12 -9.66 44.08
C ASN A 141 -4.49 -8.42 44.90
N ASP A 142 -5.56 -7.70 44.56
CA ASP A 142 -6.08 -6.55 45.32
C ASP A 142 -6.39 -6.91 46.78
N MET A 143 -6.90 -8.13 47.03
CA MET A 143 -7.20 -8.62 48.38
C MET A 143 -5.97 -9.22 49.08
N ASN A 144 -5.10 -9.92 48.35
CA ASN A 144 -3.91 -10.57 48.89
C ASN A 144 -2.82 -9.55 49.28
N ARG A 145 -2.49 -8.65 48.35
CA ARG A 145 -1.63 -7.48 48.56
C ARG A 145 -2.58 -6.27 48.66
N PRO A 146 -2.94 -5.79 49.85
CA PRO A 146 -4.11 -4.92 50.05
C PRO A 146 -3.97 -3.56 49.36
N PHE A 147 -4.34 -3.50 48.08
CA PHE A 147 -4.24 -2.35 47.20
C PHE A 147 -5.63 -1.72 47.06
N ASP A 148 -5.89 -0.71 47.89
CA ASP A 148 -7.20 -0.07 48.10
C ASP A 148 -8.40 -1.04 48.08
N PRO A 149 -8.48 -2.01 49.03
CA PRO A 149 -9.51 -3.04 49.01
C PRO A 149 -10.95 -2.51 49.08
N SER A 150 -11.14 -1.27 49.57
CA SER A 150 -12.43 -0.60 49.63
C SER A 150 -12.96 -0.12 48.27
N THR A 151 -12.08 0.19 47.32
CA THR A 151 -12.46 0.64 45.96
C THR A 151 -12.38 -0.48 44.91
N ALA A 152 -11.85 -1.65 45.29
CA ALA A 152 -11.81 -2.82 44.41
C ALA A 152 -13.19 -3.21 43.82
N PRO A 153 -14.33 -3.14 44.55
CA PRO A 153 -15.64 -3.38 43.95
C PRO A 153 -15.98 -2.42 42.82
N ASP A 154 -15.68 -1.12 42.97
CA ASP A 154 -15.92 -0.11 41.93
C ASP A 154 -15.02 -0.34 40.69
N ARG A 155 -13.77 -0.77 40.91
CA ARG A 155 -12.87 -1.16 39.82
C ARG A 155 -13.40 -2.40 39.07
N LEU A 156 -13.98 -3.38 39.78
CA LEU A 156 -14.58 -4.55 39.14
C LEU A 156 -15.87 -4.19 38.38
N ASP A 157 -16.71 -3.32 38.94
CA ASP A 157 -17.90 -2.79 38.27
C ASP A 157 -17.53 -2.02 36.99
N ALA A 158 -16.46 -1.23 37.03
CA ALA A 158 -15.91 -0.55 35.85
C ALA A 158 -15.38 -1.53 34.79
N LEU A 159 -14.70 -2.61 35.19
CA LEU A 159 -14.22 -3.66 34.27
C LEU A 159 -15.38 -4.44 33.63
N VAL A 160 -16.40 -4.84 34.39
CA VAL A 160 -17.61 -5.44 33.83
C VAL A 160 -18.31 -4.45 32.88
N GLY A 161 -18.37 -3.17 33.26
CA GLY A 161 -18.92 -2.10 32.44
C GLY A 161 -18.15 -1.85 31.14
N LEU A 162 -16.82 -2.02 31.15
CA LEU A 162 -15.96 -1.98 29.97
C LEU A 162 -16.34 -3.12 29.01
N ILE A 163 -16.32 -4.37 29.48
CA ILE A 163 -16.66 -5.55 28.67
C ILE A 163 -18.10 -5.45 28.10
N VAL A 164 -19.05 -4.93 28.89
CA VAL A 164 -20.44 -4.68 28.45
C VAL A 164 -20.55 -3.56 27.40
N LYS A 165 -19.61 -2.61 27.35
CA LYS A 165 -19.59 -1.54 26.35
C LYS A 165 -18.86 -1.93 25.07
N SER A 166 -17.84 -2.80 25.17
CA SER A 166 -17.02 -3.24 24.03
C SER A 166 -17.74 -4.14 23.00
N ALA A 167 -19.01 -4.48 23.20
CA ALA A 167 -19.85 -5.18 22.22
C ALA A 167 -21.29 -4.67 22.28
N SER A 168 -22.02 -4.70 21.16
CA SER A 168 -23.41 -4.23 21.07
C SER A 168 -24.34 -5.26 20.43
N GLY A 169 -25.66 -5.02 20.49
CA GLY A 169 -26.66 -5.83 19.78
C GLY A 169 -26.63 -7.34 20.08
N ALA A 170 -26.66 -8.13 19.01
CA ALA A 170 -26.67 -9.60 19.08
C ALA A 170 -25.32 -10.22 19.51
N ASP A 171 -24.23 -9.44 19.40
CA ASP A 171 -22.84 -9.88 19.59
C ASP A 171 -22.38 -9.76 21.05
N GLN A 172 -23.22 -9.27 21.96
CA GLN A 172 -22.88 -9.21 23.38
C GLN A 172 -22.59 -10.61 23.95
N PRO A 173 -21.37 -10.85 24.48
CA PRO A 173 -21.04 -12.12 25.12
C PRO A 173 -21.84 -12.34 26.40
N LEU A 174 -21.99 -13.61 26.77
CA LEU A 174 -22.27 -13.97 28.16
C LEU A 174 -21.05 -13.62 29.02
N ILE A 175 -21.21 -12.78 30.04
CA ILE A 175 -20.15 -12.47 30.99
C ILE A 175 -20.41 -13.24 32.29
N VAL A 176 -19.53 -14.17 32.65
CA VAL A 176 -19.62 -14.91 33.91
C VAL A 176 -18.57 -14.39 34.88
N VAL A 177 -19.01 -13.72 35.95
CA VAL A 177 -18.15 -13.10 36.96
C VAL A 177 -17.95 -14.06 38.13
N GLY A 178 -16.71 -14.45 38.40
CA GLY A 178 -16.33 -15.36 39.47
C GLY A 178 -16.13 -14.63 40.81
N LYS A 179 -16.70 -15.17 41.89
CA LYS A 179 -16.22 -14.88 43.26
C LYS A 179 -14.82 -15.46 43.44
N ILE A 180 -13.80 -14.64 43.71
CA ILE A 180 -12.40 -15.09 43.79
C ILE A 180 -12.21 -16.17 44.89
N PRO A 181 -11.26 -17.12 44.73
CA PRO A 181 -11.01 -18.18 45.72
C PRO A 181 -10.71 -17.70 47.14
N PRO A 182 -10.90 -18.56 48.16
CA PRO A 182 -10.49 -18.27 49.53
C PRO A 182 -8.98 -18.02 49.63
N ASN A 183 -8.57 -17.22 50.62
CA ASN A 183 -7.17 -16.92 50.89
C ASN A 183 -6.74 -17.58 52.22
N GLY A 184 -5.57 -18.22 52.25
CA GLY A 184 -5.02 -18.91 53.42
C GLY A 184 -4.56 -17.96 54.53
N ASN A 185 -4.28 -16.70 54.22
CA ASN A 185 -4.05 -15.66 55.22
C ASN A 185 -5.40 -15.19 55.81
N PRO A 186 -5.65 -15.29 57.13
CA PRO A 186 -6.94 -14.92 57.72
C PRO A 186 -7.39 -13.48 57.43
N SER A 187 -6.45 -12.53 57.40
CA SER A 187 -6.74 -11.12 57.09
C SER A 187 -7.01 -10.92 55.61
N GLY A 188 -6.32 -11.67 54.74
CA GLY A 188 -6.63 -11.74 53.30
C GLY A 188 -8.02 -12.32 53.06
N ASN A 189 -8.36 -13.43 53.73
CA ASN A 189 -9.63 -14.11 53.57
C ASN A 189 -10.84 -13.26 54.00
N SER A 190 -10.69 -12.48 55.07
CA SER A 190 -11.71 -11.53 55.53
C SER A 190 -11.99 -10.43 54.49
N ARG A 191 -10.93 -9.88 53.87
CA ARG A 191 -11.05 -8.94 52.74
C ARG A 191 -11.70 -9.61 51.53
N THR A 192 -11.24 -10.80 51.14
CA THR A 192 -11.83 -11.60 50.07
C THR A 192 -13.32 -11.87 50.27
N ALA A 193 -13.75 -12.27 51.47
CA ALA A 193 -15.16 -12.49 51.78
C ALA A 193 -15.98 -11.20 51.65
N THR A 194 -15.43 -10.06 52.10
CA THR A 194 -16.05 -8.74 51.98
C THR A 194 -16.20 -8.34 50.50
N PHE A 195 -15.13 -8.44 49.72
CA PHE A 195 -15.13 -8.16 48.28
C PHE A 195 -16.11 -9.07 47.51
N ASN A 196 -16.07 -10.38 47.76
CA ASN A 196 -16.98 -11.35 47.15
C ASN A 196 -18.45 -11.09 47.46
N SER A 197 -18.79 -10.46 48.59
CA SER A 197 -20.17 -10.06 48.90
C SER A 197 -20.70 -8.93 48.00
N ALA A 198 -19.82 -8.03 47.56
CA ALA A 198 -20.18 -6.91 46.67
C ALA A 198 -20.43 -7.36 45.23
N ILE A 199 -19.80 -8.45 44.76
CA ILE A 199 -19.94 -8.97 43.39
C ILE A 199 -21.40 -9.31 43.05
N GLU A 200 -22.19 -9.76 44.03
CA GLU A 200 -23.62 -10.01 43.81
C GLU A 200 -24.40 -8.73 43.45
N GLY A 201 -24.06 -7.59 44.04
CA GLY A 201 -24.65 -6.30 43.71
C GLY A 201 -24.27 -5.85 42.29
N ILE A 202 -23.01 -6.05 41.89
CA ILE A 202 -22.50 -5.73 40.55
C ILE A 202 -23.22 -6.59 39.48
N VAL A 203 -23.31 -7.91 39.69
CA VAL A 203 -24.00 -8.80 38.73
C VAL A 203 -25.49 -8.45 38.62
N ARG A 204 -26.18 -8.21 39.74
CA ARG A 204 -27.60 -7.81 39.73
C ARG A 204 -27.81 -6.48 39.00
N LYS A 205 -26.98 -5.47 39.27
CA LYS A 205 -27.01 -4.16 38.58
C LYS A 205 -27.01 -4.31 37.05
N TYR A 206 -26.19 -5.20 36.49
CA TYR A 206 -26.17 -5.43 35.05
C TYR A 206 -27.33 -6.31 34.55
N GLN A 207 -27.78 -7.29 35.33
CA GLN A 207 -28.99 -8.07 35.01
C GLN A 207 -30.26 -7.20 34.97
N ASP A 208 -30.42 -6.26 35.92
CA ASP A 208 -31.52 -5.29 35.95
C ASP A 208 -31.50 -4.33 34.75
N GLN A 209 -30.33 -4.13 34.14
CA GLN A 209 -30.14 -3.41 32.87
C GLN A 209 -30.34 -4.29 31.63
N GLY A 210 -30.82 -5.53 31.79
CA GLY A 210 -31.03 -6.47 30.69
C GLY A 210 -29.76 -7.09 30.09
N ARG A 211 -28.59 -6.93 30.75
CA ARG A 211 -27.31 -7.47 30.26
C ARG A 211 -27.13 -8.93 30.69
N ARG A 212 -26.45 -9.70 29.85
CA ARG A 212 -26.17 -11.14 30.05
C ARG A 212 -24.97 -11.34 30.99
N VAL A 213 -25.08 -10.87 32.22
CA VAL A 213 -24.06 -11.06 33.26
C VAL A 213 -24.56 -12.11 34.26
N LEU A 214 -23.69 -13.06 34.64
CA LEU A 214 -24.04 -14.18 35.54
C LEU A 214 -22.94 -14.41 36.58
N LEU A 215 -23.29 -14.98 37.73
CA LEU A 215 -22.38 -15.18 38.86
C LEU A 215 -21.86 -16.62 38.92
N ALA A 216 -20.55 -16.80 39.05
CA ALA A 216 -19.91 -18.09 39.37
C ALA A 216 -19.37 -18.08 40.81
N ASN A 217 -19.96 -18.86 41.71
CA ASN A 217 -19.55 -18.90 43.12
C ASN A 217 -18.41 -19.90 43.35
N ILE A 218 -17.19 -19.51 42.96
CA ILE A 218 -15.98 -20.32 43.14
C ILE A 218 -15.52 -20.36 44.61
N PHE A 219 -15.70 -19.27 45.35
CA PHE A 219 -15.29 -19.14 46.76
C PHE A 219 -15.80 -20.30 47.63
N ASP A 220 -17.12 -20.58 47.59
CA ASP A 220 -17.73 -21.63 48.42
C ASP A 220 -17.41 -23.07 47.95
N ALA A 221 -16.90 -23.23 46.72
CA ALA A 221 -16.55 -24.54 46.17
C ALA A 221 -15.17 -25.06 46.63
N LEU A 222 -14.30 -24.16 47.13
CA LEU A 222 -12.92 -24.46 47.48
C LEU A 222 -12.70 -24.46 48.99
N ARG A 223 -11.98 -25.46 49.50
CA ARG A 223 -11.70 -25.64 50.93
C ARG A 223 -10.27 -25.24 51.27
N LEU A 224 -10.13 -24.31 52.22
CA LEU A 224 -8.84 -23.94 52.81
C LEU A 224 -8.10 -25.19 53.32
N GLY A 225 -6.80 -25.27 53.05
CA GLY A 225 -5.94 -26.39 53.46
C GLY A 225 -6.10 -27.69 52.65
N ALA A 226 -7.05 -27.79 51.73
CA ALA A 226 -7.25 -28.96 50.87
C ALA A 226 -7.18 -28.64 49.37
N ASP A 227 -7.71 -27.50 48.94
CA ASP A 227 -7.87 -27.16 47.52
C ASP A 227 -6.92 -26.05 47.02
N LEU A 228 -6.08 -25.49 47.89
CA LEU A 228 -5.06 -24.48 47.56
C LEU A 228 -3.66 -25.05 47.75
N GLY A 229 -2.75 -24.79 46.80
CA GLY A 229 -1.38 -25.33 46.81
C GLY A 229 -0.41 -24.56 47.70
N ASP A 230 -0.49 -23.23 47.68
CA ASP A 230 0.37 -22.29 48.44
C ASP A 230 -0.44 -21.40 49.40
N GLY A 231 -1.74 -21.67 49.54
CA GLY A 231 -2.68 -20.85 50.29
C GLY A 231 -3.29 -19.68 49.51
N LEU A 232 -2.97 -19.50 48.21
CA LEU A 232 -3.61 -18.50 47.35
C LEU A 232 -4.11 -19.12 46.05
N HIS A 233 -3.27 -19.89 45.38
CA HIS A 233 -3.57 -20.53 44.10
C HIS A 233 -4.19 -21.90 44.33
N PRO A 234 -5.25 -22.27 43.57
CA PRO A 234 -5.79 -23.62 43.58
C PRO A 234 -4.73 -24.67 43.22
N ASN A 235 -4.82 -25.84 43.84
CA ASN A 235 -4.11 -27.04 43.36
C ASN A 235 -4.96 -27.75 42.29
N ALA A 236 -4.49 -28.88 41.75
CA ALA A 236 -5.21 -29.63 40.70
C ALA A 236 -6.66 -30.00 41.10
N ALA A 237 -6.91 -30.37 42.36
CA ALA A 237 -8.26 -30.67 42.85
C ALA A 237 -9.14 -29.40 42.96
N GLY A 238 -8.54 -28.28 43.36
CA GLY A 238 -9.20 -26.97 43.36
C GLY A 238 -9.56 -26.49 41.94
N TYR A 239 -8.65 -26.60 40.99
CA TYR A 239 -8.91 -26.25 39.59
C TYR A 239 -9.99 -27.12 38.93
N ALA A 240 -10.05 -28.41 39.26
CA ALA A 240 -11.15 -29.28 38.82
C ALA A 240 -12.52 -28.81 39.36
N LYS A 241 -12.58 -28.40 40.63
CA LYS A 241 -13.80 -27.82 41.25
C LYS A 241 -14.20 -26.49 40.64
N MET A 242 -13.25 -25.60 40.34
CA MET A 242 -13.52 -24.37 39.60
C MET A 242 -14.16 -24.65 38.25
N ALA A 243 -13.68 -25.66 37.52
CA ALA A 243 -14.26 -26.06 36.24
C ALA A 243 -15.70 -26.57 36.37
N ASP A 244 -16.07 -27.23 37.47
CA ASP A 244 -17.46 -27.60 37.76
C ASP A 244 -18.33 -26.35 37.99
N VAL A 245 -17.85 -25.35 38.75
CA VAL A 245 -18.59 -24.09 38.96
C VAL A 245 -18.79 -23.33 37.66
N TRP A 246 -17.73 -23.17 36.84
CA TRP A 246 -17.84 -22.53 35.52
C TRP A 246 -18.82 -23.29 34.61
N TYR A 247 -18.73 -24.62 34.55
CA TYR A 247 -19.65 -25.44 33.75
C TYR A 247 -21.12 -25.28 34.21
N SER A 248 -21.37 -25.26 35.52
CA SER A 248 -22.72 -25.02 36.06
C SER A 248 -23.28 -23.64 35.70
N ALA A 249 -22.44 -22.59 35.73
CA ALA A 249 -22.83 -21.24 35.33
C ALA A 249 -23.16 -21.15 33.83
N LEU A 250 -22.37 -21.82 32.97
CA LEU A 250 -22.65 -21.91 31.53
C LEU A 250 -23.91 -22.74 31.23
N ALA A 251 -24.18 -23.79 32.01
CA ALA A 251 -25.40 -24.59 31.88
C ALA A 251 -26.67 -23.80 32.25
N ASP A 252 -26.62 -22.98 33.31
CA ASP A 252 -27.72 -22.05 33.67
C ASP A 252 -27.93 -21.00 32.56
N ALA A 253 -26.87 -20.36 32.08
CA ALA A 253 -26.95 -19.41 30.98
C ALA A 253 -27.50 -20.03 29.67
N ALA A 254 -27.13 -21.28 29.36
CA ALA A 254 -27.70 -22.03 28.24
C ALA A 254 -29.19 -22.30 28.43
N GLY A 255 -29.63 -22.67 29.65
CA GLY A 255 -31.04 -22.86 29.99
C GLY A 255 -31.87 -21.58 29.89
N ARG A 256 -31.25 -20.40 30.07
CA ARG A 256 -31.86 -19.08 29.87
C ARG A 256 -31.85 -18.60 28.42
N GLY A 257 -31.20 -19.33 27.50
CA GLY A 257 -31.01 -18.89 26.12
C GLY A 257 -30.05 -17.70 25.98
N TRP A 258 -29.09 -17.53 26.91
CA TRP A 258 -28.16 -16.39 26.93
C TRP A 258 -26.84 -16.66 26.18
N ILE A 259 -26.65 -17.86 25.63
CA ILE A 259 -25.48 -18.21 24.81
C ILE A 259 -25.88 -18.21 23.34
N ASN A 260 -25.38 -17.22 22.59
CA ASN A 260 -25.52 -17.10 21.14
C ASN A 260 -24.38 -17.84 20.42
N LYS A 261 -24.54 -18.11 19.11
CA LYS A 261 -23.41 -18.48 18.23
C LYS A 261 -22.37 -17.35 18.26
N PRO A 262 -21.05 -17.63 18.29
CA PRO A 262 -20.04 -16.58 18.19
C PRO A 262 -20.16 -15.90 16.83
N ALA A 263 -20.07 -14.57 16.82
CA ALA A 263 -19.95 -13.79 15.59
C ALA A 263 -18.66 -14.19 14.85
N PRO A 264 -18.60 -14.02 13.51
CA PRO A 264 -17.34 -14.15 12.77
C PRO A 264 -16.31 -13.20 13.40
N ALA A 265 -15.24 -13.76 13.94
CA ALA A 265 -14.14 -12.91 14.38
C ALA A 265 -13.50 -12.30 13.13
N PRO A 266 -13.03 -11.04 13.13
CA PRO A 266 -11.87 -10.71 12.30
C PRO A 266 -10.80 -11.74 12.65
N ASP A 267 -10.33 -12.46 11.64
CA ASP A 267 -10.05 -13.88 11.83
C ASP A 267 -9.00 -14.12 12.91
N SER A 268 -9.33 -14.90 13.95
CA SER A 268 -8.31 -15.37 14.90
C SER A 268 -7.37 -16.42 14.27
N ASN A 269 -7.59 -16.71 12.98
CA ASN A 269 -6.67 -17.34 12.04
C ASN A 269 -5.76 -16.34 11.32
N GLY A 270 -5.69 -15.08 11.76
CA GLY A 270 -4.62 -14.13 11.48
C GLY A 270 -3.27 -14.58 12.07
N ALA A 271 -2.89 -15.80 11.70
CA ALA A 271 -1.51 -16.18 11.63
C ALA A 271 -0.99 -15.62 10.31
N ALA A 272 -0.29 -14.48 10.41
CA ALA A 272 0.54 -13.90 9.36
C ALA A 272 1.02 -14.97 8.38
N CYS A 273 0.64 -14.84 7.10
CA CYS A 273 0.79 -15.85 6.04
C CYS A 273 1.92 -16.85 6.33
N LYS A 274 1.54 -18.11 6.61
CA LYS A 274 2.46 -19.15 7.08
C LYS A 274 3.43 -19.65 6.01
N GLY A 275 3.13 -19.39 4.74
CA GLY A 275 3.98 -19.70 3.60
C GLY A 275 4.49 -18.46 2.90
N SER A 276 4.72 -18.58 1.59
CA SER A 276 5.06 -17.45 0.72
C SER A 276 3.79 -16.72 0.28
N LEU A 277 3.81 -15.40 0.39
CA LEU A 277 2.85 -14.52 -0.28
C LEU A 277 2.98 -14.64 -1.81
N PHE A 278 1.87 -14.52 -2.53
CA PHE A 278 1.83 -14.46 -3.99
C PHE A 278 0.68 -13.58 -4.49
N TRP A 279 0.82 -13.09 -5.73
CA TRP A 279 -0.14 -12.20 -6.38
C TRP A 279 -0.82 -12.93 -7.54
N ASP A 280 -2.12 -13.23 -7.42
CA ASP A 280 -2.87 -13.92 -8.48
C ASP A 280 -3.60 -12.93 -9.41
N PRO A 281 -3.21 -12.83 -10.70
CA PRO A 281 -3.86 -11.94 -11.67
C PRO A 281 -5.25 -12.44 -12.16
N VAL A 282 -5.81 -13.51 -11.59
CA VAL A 282 -7.06 -14.18 -12.04
C VAL A 282 -8.23 -13.24 -12.32
N TYR A 283 -8.40 -12.18 -11.52
CA TYR A 283 -9.52 -11.26 -11.67
C TYR A 283 -9.28 -10.16 -12.72
N GLY A 284 -8.03 -9.77 -12.98
CA GLY A 284 -7.70 -8.78 -13.98
C GLY A 284 -8.31 -7.41 -13.68
N GLU A 285 -9.03 -6.80 -14.63
CA GLU A 285 -9.70 -5.51 -14.43
C GLU A 285 -11.00 -5.71 -13.64
N VAL A 286 -11.04 -5.18 -12.42
CA VAL A 286 -12.18 -5.28 -11.49
C VAL A 286 -13.07 -4.04 -11.53
N ALA A 287 -12.57 -2.89 -11.97
CA ALA A 287 -13.37 -1.70 -12.22
C ALA A 287 -12.92 -1.03 -13.52
N SER A 288 -13.85 -0.65 -14.41
CA SER A 288 -13.55 0.06 -15.66
C SER A 288 -13.18 1.54 -15.46
N GLY A 289 -13.32 2.03 -14.23
CA GLY A 289 -13.13 3.42 -13.86
C GLY A 289 -14.36 4.28 -14.13
N VAL A 290 -14.58 5.23 -13.24
CA VAL A 290 -15.59 6.29 -13.35
C VAL A 290 -14.98 7.55 -12.74
N GLY A 291 -14.99 8.65 -13.48
CA GLY A 291 -14.37 9.88 -13.02
C GLY A 291 -14.39 10.99 -14.06
N SER A 292 -14.35 12.22 -13.56
CA SER A 292 -14.10 13.42 -14.37
C SER A 292 -12.72 13.98 -14.06
N GLY A 293 -12.17 14.74 -15.00
CA GLY A 293 -10.84 15.33 -14.89
C GLY A 293 -10.15 15.32 -16.24
N ASP A 294 -10.17 16.48 -16.91
CA ASP A 294 -9.56 16.69 -18.22
C ASP A 294 -8.56 17.85 -18.14
N PRO A 295 -7.27 17.57 -17.86
CA PRO A 295 -6.20 18.56 -17.85
C PRO A 295 -5.93 19.17 -19.24
N THR A 296 -6.39 18.53 -20.32
CA THR A 296 -6.17 18.95 -21.70
C THR A 296 -7.13 20.05 -22.14
N LYS A 297 -8.18 20.32 -21.34
CA LYS A 297 -9.06 21.47 -21.54
C LYS A 297 -8.33 22.76 -21.25
N PHE A 298 -7.73 23.31 -22.29
CA PHE A 298 -7.32 24.70 -22.38
C PHE A 298 -8.25 25.44 -23.37
N PRO A 299 -9.56 25.57 -23.10
CA PRO A 299 -10.54 26.04 -24.09
C PRO A 299 -10.40 27.56 -24.35
N GLY A 300 -9.51 27.91 -25.26
CA GLY A 300 -9.33 29.28 -25.74
C GLY A 300 -8.74 30.22 -24.69
N GLY A 301 -7.52 29.93 -24.24
CA GLY A 301 -6.79 30.77 -23.29
C GLY A 301 -6.67 32.23 -23.74
N LYS A 302 -7.51 33.09 -23.17
CA LYS A 302 -7.35 34.54 -23.27
C LYS A 302 -6.32 34.98 -22.25
N TRP A 303 -5.07 35.04 -22.69
CA TRP A 303 -4.00 35.80 -22.06
C TRP A 303 -4.49 37.21 -21.71
N TRP A 304 -4.69 37.49 -20.43
CA TRP A 304 -5.17 38.80 -19.99
C TRP A 304 -3.99 39.75 -19.85
N ASP A 305 -3.83 40.63 -20.84
CA ASP A 305 -2.90 41.76 -20.78
C ASP A 305 -3.22 42.64 -19.56
N ARG A 306 -2.37 42.55 -18.52
CA ARG A 306 -2.38 43.40 -17.33
C ARG A 306 -1.53 44.66 -17.52
N GLY A 307 -0.86 44.82 -18.66
CA GLY A 307 0.10 45.88 -18.94
C GLY A 307 1.39 45.74 -18.11
N THR A 308 2.06 46.86 -17.87
CA THR A 308 3.29 46.91 -17.08
C THR A 308 2.97 46.81 -15.58
N VAL A 309 3.16 45.64 -14.98
CA VAL A 309 2.93 45.38 -13.55
C VAL A 309 4.14 45.69 -12.68
N HIS A 310 5.36 45.69 -13.26
CA HIS A 310 6.56 46.10 -12.55
C HIS A 310 7.46 46.97 -13.44
N LYS A 311 7.95 48.10 -12.92
CA LYS A 311 8.73 49.10 -13.70
C LYS A 311 10.22 48.76 -13.85
N GLY A 312 10.67 47.68 -13.23
CA GLY A 312 12.09 47.37 -13.10
C GLY A 312 12.81 48.38 -12.22
N HIS A 313 14.14 48.25 -12.14
CA HIS A 313 14.98 49.07 -11.25
C HIS A 313 16.02 49.91 -11.99
N GLY A 314 15.78 50.19 -13.28
CA GLY A 314 16.72 50.95 -14.12
C GLY A 314 18.07 50.24 -14.32
N LYS A 315 18.11 48.92 -14.08
CA LYS A 315 19.27 48.07 -14.33
C LYS A 315 19.19 47.52 -15.74
N ASP A 316 20.05 48.03 -16.60
CA ASP A 316 20.26 47.55 -17.97
C ASP A 316 20.63 46.05 -17.98
N LEU A 317 19.87 45.23 -18.70
CA LEU A 317 20.07 43.77 -18.83
C LEU A 317 20.91 43.40 -20.06
N LYS A 318 21.43 44.36 -20.84
CA LYS A 318 22.32 44.13 -22.00
C LYS A 318 23.73 43.72 -21.54
N GLY A 319 23.82 42.53 -20.95
CA GLY A 319 25.07 41.93 -20.47
C GLY A 319 25.49 42.30 -19.05
N LYS A 320 24.63 42.97 -18.26
CA LYS A 320 24.90 43.27 -16.83
C LYS A 320 24.03 42.47 -15.85
N GLY A 321 22.93 41.87 -16.29
CA GLY A 321 22.14 41.00 -15.42
C GLY A 321 20.98 40.29 -16.11
N PHE A 322 20.33 39.41 -15.34
CA PHE A 322 19.21 38.57 -15.72
C PHE A 322 18.02 38.80 -14.78
N VAL A 323 16.84 38.34 -15.18
CA VAL A 323 15.60 38.41 -14.38
C VAL A 323 14.99 37.02 -14.35
N HIS A 324 14.69 36.54 -13.15
CA HIS A 324 14.03 35.25 -12.89
C HIS A 324 12.78 35.50 -12.04
N MET A 325 11.75 34.71 -12.32
CA MET A 325 10.55 34.57 -11.49
C MET A 325 10.70 33.30 -10.66
N ALA A 326 10.55 33.42 -9.34
CA ALA A 326 10.64 32.31 -8.39
C ALA A 326 10.09 32.72 -7.02
N ASP A 327 9.18 31.94 -6.44
CA ASP A 327 8.72 32.09 -5.05
C ASP A 327 9.89 31.82 -4.10
N LEU A 328 10.44 32.87 -3.47
CA LEU A 328 11.56 32.71 -2.54
C LEU A 328 11.10 32.62 -1.07
N ASP A 329 9.98 33.20 -0.68
CA ASP A 329 9.54 33.23 0.72
C ASP A 329 8.50 32.16 1.12
N GLY A 330 7.89 31.52 0.12
CA GLY A 330 6.98 30.37 0.24
C GLY A 330 5.52 30.79 0.38
N ASP A 331 5.12 31.96 -0.12
CA ASP A 331 3.74 32.46 -0.06
C ASP A 331 2.84 32.00 -1.22
N GLY A 332 3.43 31.40 -2.26
CA GLY A 332 2.76 30.91 -3.47
C GLY A 332 2.77 31.90 -4.64
N LEU A 333 3.47 33.03 -4.54
CA LEU A 333 3.66 34.01 -5.62
C LEU A 333 5.12 34.00 -6.10
N ASP A 334 5.34 33.94 -7.41
CA ASP A 334 6.70 34.10 -7.95
C ASP A 334 7.19 35.55 -7.78
N ASP A 335 8.40 35.69 -7.19
CA ASP A 335 9.04 36.98 -6.92
C ASP A 335 9.94 37.47 -8.06
N TYR A 336 10.23 38.77 -8.08
CA TYR A 336 11.20 39.36 -9.00
C TYR A 336 12.61 39.21 -8.44
N VAL A 337 13.42 38.36 -9.08
CA VAL A 337 14.84 38.19 -8.77
C VAL A 337 15.70 38.78 -9.88
N TRP A 338 16.50 39.79 -9.56
CA TRP A 338 17.54 40.31 -10.46
C TRP A 338 18.90 39.69 -10.13
N VAL A 339 19.56 39.10 -11.12
CA VAL A 339 20.87 38.43 -10.98
C VAL A 339 21.94 39.21 -11.73
N ASP A 340 23.05 39.55 -11.08
CA ASP A 340 24.21 40.18 -11.73
C ASP A 340 24.93 39.22 -12.69
N ALA A 341 25.19 39.66 -13.93
CA ALA A 341 25.71 38.77 -14.97
C ALA A 341 27.14 38.26 -14.73
N LYS A 342 27.95 38.98 -13.94
CA LYS A 342 29.37 38.63 -13.71
C LYS A 342 29.59 37.82 -12.44
N SER A 343 28.87 38.17 -11.38
CA SER A 343 29.02 37.61 -10.04
C SER A 343 27.92 36.62 -9.65
N GLY A 344 26.76 36.66 -10.32
CA GLY A 344 25.61 35.85 -9.94
C GLY A 344 24.92 36.35 -8.67
N ALA A 345 25.27 37.56 -8.19
CA ALA A 345 24.66 38.15 -7.01
C ALA A 345 23.18 38.46 -7.26
N ALA A 346 22.30 37.95 -6.39
CA ALA A 346 20.85 38.05 -6.56
C ALA A 346 20.26 39.13 -5.64
N ALA A 347 19.34 39.94 -6.18
CA ALA A 347 18.55 40.92 -5.45
C ALA A 347 17.05 40.65 -5.63
N LEU A 348 16.34 40.57 -4.49
CA LEU A 348 14.96 40.12 -4.38
C LEU A 348 13.99 41.27 -4.12
N TYR A 349 12.82 41.20 -4.76
CA TYR A 349 11.68 42.10 -4.58
C TYR A 349 10.42 41.25 -4.51
N LEU A 350 9.82 41.18 -3.32
CA LEU A 350 8.69 40.28 -3.08
C LEU A 350 7.45 40.77 -3.85
N ASN A 351 6.79 39.84 -4.52
CA ASN A 351 5.45 40.04 -5.07
C ASN A 351 4.44 40.23 -3.91
N THR A 352 3.24 40.72 -4.22
CA THR A 352 2.15 40.88 -3.25
C THR A 352 0.78 40.52 -3.83
N GLY A 353 0.73 40.01 -5.07
CA GLY A 353 -0.51 39.75 -5.84
C GLY A 353 -1.24 41.02 -6.31
N ASP A 354 -1.00 42.18 -5.68
CA ASP A 354 -1.53 43.47 -6.11
C ASP A 354 -0.65 44.09 -7.21
N PHE A 355 -1.06 43.89 -8.46
CA PHE A 355 -0.43 44.49 -9.65
C PHE A 355 -0.51 46.03 -9.71
N SER A 356 -1.19 46.70 -8.77
CA SER A 356 -1.16 48.15 -8.60
C SER A 356 -0.18 48.63 -7.51
N ALA A 357 0.28 47.72 -6.64
CA ALA A 357 1.21 48.01 -5.55
C ALA A 357 2.68 48.05 -6.01
N LYS A 358 3.55 48.56 -5.13
CA LYS A 358 5.00 48.44 -5.31
C LYS A 358 5.48 47.16 -4.63
N TRP A 359 6.25 46.36 -5.35
CA TRP A 359 6.86 45.13 -4.85
C TRP A 359 7.90 45.45 -3.77
N ASN A 360 7.99 44.58 -2.76
CA ASN A 360 8.74 44.87 -1.53
C ASN A 360 10.23 44.53 -1.70
N SER A 361 11.06 45.56 -1.86
CA SER A 361 12.52 45.38 -1.99
C SER A 361 13.15 44.79 -0.72
N ILE A 362 13.69 43.58 -0.82
CA ILE A 362 14.52 42.94 0.22
C ILE A 362 16.00 43.34 0.05
N GLY A 363 16.41 43.64 -1.18
CA GLY A 363 17.80 43.97 -1.51
C GLY A 363 18.60 42.73 -1.91
N THR A 364 19.93 42.77 -1.77
CA THR A 364 20.80 41.63 -2.14
C THR A 364 20.60 40.47 -1.17
N VAL A 365 20.08 39.34 -1.67
CA VAL A 365 19.86 38.10 -0.90
C VAL A 365 20.95 37.05 -1.11
N ALA A 366 21.70 37.12 -2.22
CA ALA A 366 22.88 36.27 -2.46
C ALA A 366 24.07 37.12 -2.91
N SER A 367 25.26 36.89 -2.34
CA SER A 367 26.50 37.59 -2.71
C SER A 367 27.04 37.24 -4.09
N GLY A 368 26.52 36.18 -4.70
CA GLY A 368 26.98 35.64 -5.97
C GLY A 368 28.04 34.55 -5.79
N VAL A 369 28.10 33.66 -6.79
CA VAL A 369 28.91 32.42 -6.77
C VAL A 369 29.63 32.14 -8.09
N GLY A 370 29.40 32.95 -9.13
CA GLY A 370 29.94 32.71 -10.48
C GLY A 370 29.17 33.46 -11.56
N ALA A 371 29.35 33.13 -12.84
CA ALA A 371 28.67 33.82 -13.93
C ALA A 371 27.13 33.71 -13.80
N GLY A 372 26.42 34.85 -13.86
CA GLY A 372 24.97 34.92 -13.62
C GLY A 372 24.12 34.15 -14.66
N ALA A 373 24.68 33.88 -15.84
CA ALA A 373 24.03 33.07 -16.88
C ALA A 373 23.84 31.60 -16.47
N GLY A 374 24.56 31.12 -15.44
CA GLY A 374 24.38 29.79 -14.86
C GLY A 374 23.46 29.77 -13.65
N VAL A 375 22.83 30.88 -13.25
CA VAL A 375 21.92 30.90 -12.09
C VAL A 375 20.55 30.39 -12.50
N SER A 376 19.92 29.60 -11.62
CA SER A 376 18.55 29.08 -11.79
C SER A 376 17.89 28.94 -10.42
N PHE A 377 16.56 28.82 -10.42
CA PHE A 377 15.75 28.72 -9.21
C PHE A 377 14.71 27.60 -9.36
N ALA A 378 14.63 26.71 -8.38
CA ALA A 378 13.67 25.61 -8.30
C ALA A 378 13.65 25.04 -6.87
N ASP A 379 12.51 24.58 -6.36
CA ASP A 379 12.41 23.91 -5.05
C ASP A 379 12.95 22.46 -5.17
N ILE A 380 14.09 22.15 -4.56
CA ILE A 380 14.74 20.83 -4.67
C ILE A 380 14.33 19.89 -3.52
N ASP A 381 13.92 20.41 -2.36
CA ASP A 381 13.61 19.61 -1.16
C ASP A 381 12.11 19.54 -0.80
N GLY A 382 11.27 20.27 -1.53
CA GLY A 382 9.83 20.33 -1.43
C GLY A 382 9.32 21.18 -0.27
N ASP A 383 10.09 22.17 0.22
CA ASP A 383 9.68 23.06 1.32
C ASP A 383 8.73 24.20 0.94
N GLY A 384 8.45 24.36 -0.34
CA GLY A 384 7.59 25.38 -0.92
C GLY A 384 8.35 26.65 -1.32
N LYS A 385 9.67 26.68 -1.18
CA LYS A 385 10.51 27.81 -1.60
C LYS A 385 11.47 27.38 -2.69
N ALA A 386 11.67 28.25 -3.68
CA ALA A 386 12.70 28.04 -4.68
C ALA A 386 14.10 28.17 -4.08
N ASP A 387 14.95 27.18 -4.36
CA ASP A 387 16.35 27.16 -4.00
C ASP A 387 17.22 27.87 -5.03
N PHE A 388 18.42 28.31 -4.63
CA PHE A 388 19.38 28.93 -5.53
C PHE A 388 20.29 27.86 -6.13
N LEU A 389 20.31 27.76 -7.45
CA LEU A 389 21.11 26.80 -8.21
C LEU A 389 22.14 27.53 -9.07
N TRP A 390 23.36 26.99 -9.14
CA TRP A 390 24.40 27.48 -10.04
C TRP A 390 25.00 26.38 -10.90
N LEU A 391 24.89 26.55 -12.21
CA LEU A 391 25.34 25.63 -13.25
C LEU A 391 26.76 26.01 -13.68
N ASP A 392 27.76 25.39 -13.03
CA ASP A 392 29.17 25.61 -13.32
C ASP A 392 29.60 24.79 -14.56
N SER A 393 29.77 25.47 -15.70
CA SER A 393 30.12 24.82 -16.98
C SER A 393 31.61 24.49 -17.08
N VAL A 394 31.96 23.23 -16.80
CA VAL A 394 33.30 22.66 -16.97
C VAL A 394 33.32 21.79 -18.24
N ASP A 395 34.22 22.10 -19.19
CA ASP A 395 34.40 21.35 -20.44
C ASP A 395 33.11 21.08 -21.25
N GLY A 396 32.16 22.03 -21.18
CA GLY A 396 30.86 21.94 -21.84
C GLY A 396 29.85 21.01 -21.16
N THR A 397 30.06 20.70 -19.88
CA THR A 397 29.12 20.00 -18.98
C THR A 397 28.93 20.85 -17.72
N ALA A 398 27.70 21.10 -17.31
CA ALA A 398 27.39 21.88 -16.12
C ALA A 398 27.32 20.99 -14.87
N ASN A 399 27.99 21.40 -13.80
CA ASN A 399 27.76 20.89 -12.44
C ASN A 399 26.68 21.76 -11.78
N VAL A 400 25.62 21.16 -11.26
CA VAL A 400 24.56 21.86 -10.50
C VAL A 400 25.01 21.97 -9.05
N ARG A 401 25.46 23.16 -8.65
CA ARG A 401 25.76 23.51 -7.26
C ARG A 401 24.49 24.03 -6.58
N TYR A 402 24.12 23.41 -5.48
CA TYR A 402 22.84 23.55 -4.80
C TYR A 402 22.99 24.35 -3.50
N TYR A 403 22.22 25.44 -3.39
CA TYR A 403 22.14 26.27 -2.19
C TYR A 403 20.69 26.32 -1.70
N ARG A 404 20.39 25.55 -0.66
CA ARG A 404 19.04 25.44 -0.11
C ARG A 404 18.60 26.72 0.57
N ASN A 405 17.35 27.13 0.34
CA ASN A 405 16.73 28.34 0.83
C ASN A 405 16.29 28.19 2.29
N GLY A 406 17.05 28.78 3.22
CA GLY A 406 16.66 28.86 4.63
C GLY A 406 15.55 29.89 4.90
N GLY A 407 15.12 30.63 3.89
CA GLY A 407 14.25 31.79 4.02
C GLY A 407 14.91 32.93 4.79
N ARG A 408 14.08 33.72 5.48
CA ARG A 408 14.51 34.90 6.23
C ARG A 408 14.84 34.54 7.68
N GLY A 409 16.09 34.75 8.06
CA GLY A 409 16.59 34.56 9.42
C GLY A 409 16.03 35.58 10.42
N SER A 410 16.24 35.30 11.72
CA SER A 410 15.79 36.16 12.83
C SER A 410 16.46 37.54 12.87
N ASP A 411 17.57 37.73 12.17
CA ASP A 411 18.23 39.03 11.95
C ASP A 411 17.77 39.74 10.66
N ASN A 412 16.66 39.27 10.07
CA ASN A 412 16.06 39.71 8.81
C ASN A 412 16.92 39.51 7.54
N LYS A 413 18.06 38.79 7.61
CA LYS A 413 18.85 38.43 6.42
C LYS A 413 18.34 37.15 5.76
N TRP A 414 18.69 36.98 4.49
CA TRP A 414 18.45 35.71 3.79
C TRP A 414 19.48 34.66 4.17
N ILE A 415 19.05 33.40 4.29
CA ILE A 415 19.91 32.27 4.64
C ILE A 415 19.98 31.30 3.46
N TRP A 416 21.20 30.90 3.10
CA TRP A 416 21.48 29.87 2.09
C TRP A 416 22.39 28.80 2.71
N TYR A 417 22.08 27.52 2.47
CA TYR A 417 22.91 26.39 2.88
C TYR A 417 23.56 25.75 1.66
N ASP A 418 24.90 25.76 1.57
CA ASP A 418 25.66 25.11 0.51
C ASP A 418 25.66 23.59 0.71
N GLU A 419 24.79 22.88 -0.01
CA GLU A 419 24.63 21.43 0.08
C GLU A 419 25.55 20.69 -0.93
N GLY A 420 26.35 21.42 -1.72
CA GLY A 420 27.34 20.89 -2.65
C GLY A 420 26.86 20.73 -4.09
N VAL A 421 27.47 19.79 -4.84
CA VAL A 421 27.07 19.47 -6.22
C VAL A 421 26.10 18.28 -6.18
N ILE A 422 24.91 18.44 -6.76
CA ILE A 422 23.84 17.43 -6.76
C ILE A 422 23.68 16.69 -8.08
N PHE A 423 24.15 17.27 -9.20
CA PHE A 423 24.00 16.69 -10.53
C PHE A 423 25.07 17.24 -11.49
N SER A 424 25.38 16.50 -12.57
CA SER A 424 26.26 16.94 -13.66
C SER A 424 25.68 16.55 -15.01
N GLY A 425 25.53 17.50 -15.95
CA GLY A 425 24.88 17.23 -17.24
C GLY A 425 25.00 18.37 -18.25
N LYS A 426 24.41 18.20 -19.44
CA LYS A 426 24.35 19.24 -20.49
C LYS A 426 22.91 19.71 -20.68
N ASN A 427 22.74 21.02 -20.93
CA ASN A 427 21.45 21.64 -21.19
C ASN A 427 20.37 21.25 -20.17
N ILE A 428 20.69 21.44 -18.89
CA ILE A 428 19.86 21.03 -17.75
C ILE A 428 18.64 21.96 -17.66
N LEU A 429 17.45 21.37 -17.54
CA LEU A 429 16.19 22.00 -17.20
C LEU A 429 15.71 21.47 -15.83
N PHE A 430 14.96 22.29 -15.10
CA PHE A 430 14.33 21.93 -13.84
C PHE A 430 12.82 22.10 -13.94
N GLY A 431 12.07 21.23 -13.27
CA GLY A 431 10.62 21.29 -13.16
C GLY A 431 10.08 20.00 -12.52
N ASP A 432 9.00 20.09 -11.74
CA ASP A 432 8.37 18.95 -11.09
C ASP A 432 7.63 18.08 -12.12
N LEU A 433 8.09 16.85 -12.41
CA LEU A 433 7.48 16.00 -13.45
C LEU A 433 6.42 15.05 -12.88
N ASP A 434 6.42 14.75 -11.58
CA ASP A 434 5.48 13.82 -10.94
C ASP A 434 4.33 14.51 -10.18
N GLY A 435 4.52 15.76 -9.77
CA GLY A 435 3.59 16.61 -9.03
C GLY A 435 3.72 16.48 -7.51
N ASP A 436 4.85 16.01 -6.99
CA ASP A 436 5.05 15.81 -5.55
C ASP A 436 5.43 17.08 -4.77
N GLY A 437 5.82 18.14 -5.49
CA GLY A 437 6.28 19.44 -4.99
C GLY A 437 7.80 19.66 -5.09
N ARG A 438 8.57 18.71 -5.62
CA ARG A 438 10.03 18.84 -5.84
C ARG A 438 10.35 18.96 -7.33
N ALA A 439 11.32 19.79 -7.66
CA ALA A 439 11.83 19.88 -9.01
C ALA A 439 12.70 18.67 -9.37
N ASP A 440 12.37 18.08 -10.52
CA ASP A 440 13.16 17.06 -11.21
C ASP A 440 14.16 17.70 -12.17
N ILE A 441 14.97 16.86 -12.82
CA ILE A 441 15.93 17.26 -13.84
C ILE A 441 15.57 16.65 -15.20
N ALA A 442 15.66 17.48 -16.25
CA ALA A 442 15.65 16.99 -17.63
C ALA A 442 16.87 17.51 -18.42
N LEU A 443 17.43 16.68 -19.30
CA LEU A 443 18.54 17.05 -20.19
C LEU A 443 18.03 17.29 -21.61
N ARG A 444 18.22 18.49 -22.14
CA ARG A 444 17.73 18.90 -23.48
C ARG A 444 18.71 18.54 -24.60
N GLY A 445 18.27 17.67 -25.51
CA GLY A 445 18.95 17.34 -26.77
C GLY A 445 18.81 18.43 -27.84
N GLU A 446 19.60 18.32 -28.93
CA GLU A 446 19.67 19.33 -30.00
C GLU A 446 18.35 19.58 -30.74
N ASN A 447 17.38 18.67 -30.67
CA ASN A 447 16.05 18.81 -31.30
C ASN A 447 14.93 19.16 -30.30
N GLY A 448 15.30 19.46 -29.04
CA GLY A 448 14.36 19.63 -27.93
C GLY A 448 13.90 18.33 -27.28
N ALA A 449 14.45 17.16 -27.63
CA ALA A 449 14.20 15.93 -26.90
C ALA A 449 14.67 16.06 -25.45
N LEU A 450 14.01 15.36 -24.51
CA LEU A 450 14.32 15.40 -23.09
C LEU A 450 14.62 14.01 -22.56
N VAL A 451 15.69 13.88 -21.78
CA VAL A 451 15.97 12.70 -20.93
C VAL A 451 15.73 13.09 -19.48
N GLY A 452 14.81 12.39 -18.80
CA GLY A 452 14.33 12.74 -17.46
C GLY A 452 15.07 12.04 -16.32
N TYR A 453 15.11 12.70 -15.16
CA TYR A 453 15.67 12.22 -13.91
C TYR A 453 14.79 12.66 -12.73
N LEU A 454 14.09 11.70 -12.12
CA LEU A 454 13.15 11.90 -11.03
C LEU A 454 13.87 12.05 -9.67
N ASN A 455 13.50 13.04 -8.87
CA ASN A 455 14.04 13.35 -7.55
C ASN A 455 13.34 12.52 -6.45
N VAL A 456 13.86 11.31 -6.22
CA VAL A 456 13.36 10.43 -5.15
C VAL A 456 14.05 10.67 -3.80
N GLY A 457 14.61 11.87 -3.58
CA GLY A 457 15.40 12.20 -2.39
C GLY A 457 14.55 12.37 -1.12
N PRO A 458 14.88 11.73 0.02
CA PRO A 458 14.26 12.02 1.30
C PRO A 458 14.75 13.37 1.86
N GLY A 459 13.88 14.37 1.86
CA GLY A 459 14.16 15.70 2.41
C GLY A 459 15.22 16.46 1.62
N VAL A 460 16.21 17.03 2.32
CA VAL A 460 17.16 18.03 1.80
C VAL A 460 18.06 17.51 0.67
N LYS A 461 18.43 16.23 0.67
CA LYS A 461 19.40 15.69 -0.30
C LYS A 461 18.66 14.98 -1.45
N PRO A 462 18.66 15.53 -2.67
CA PRO A 462 17.98 14.92 -3.79
C PRO A 462 18.63 13.61 -4.21
N ASN A 463 17.86 12.72 -4.81
CA ASN A 463 18.34 11.46 -5.37
C ASN A 463 17.74 11.27 -6.77
N PHE A 464 18.49 11.67 -7.79
CA PHE A 464 18.03 11.71 -9.18
C PHE A 464 18.12 10.32 -9.86
N ARG A 465 16.97 9.70 -10.11
CA ARG A 465 16.87 8.41 -10.82
C ARG A 465 16.44 8.61 -12.28
N HIS A 466 17.23 8.05 -13.19
CA HIS A 466 17.03 8.14 -14.63
C HIS A 466 15.72 7.48 -15.10
N MET A 467 14.88 8.25 -15.79
CA MET A 467 13.59 7.83 -16.36
C MET A 467 13.71 7.32 -17.80
N GLY A 468 14.76 7.74 -18.53
CA GLY A 468 14.90 7.53 -19.97
C GLY A 468 14.49 8.76 -20.79
N GLU A 469 14.30 8.57 -22.10
CA GLU A 469 13.74 9.61 -22.97
C GLU A 469 12.28 9.86 -22.57
N ILE A 470 12.00 11.06 -22.04
CA ILE A 470 10.65 11.48 -21.65
C ILE A 470 9.95 12.27 -22.76
N ALA A 471 10.68 12.90 -23.69
CA ALA A 471 10.10 13.60 -24.84
C ALA A 471 10.99 13.49 -26.07
N SER A 472 10.40 13.28 -27.25
CA SER A 472 11.14 13.16 -28.53
C SER A 472 11.55 14.50 -29.16
N GLY A 473 11.09 15.62 -28.60
CA GLY A 473 11.37 16.98 -29.06
C GLY A 473 10.46 17.50 -30.16
N VAL A 474 10.61 18.80 -30.46
CA VAL A 474 9.77 19.55 -31.41
C VAL A 474 10.30 19.57 -32.85
N GLY A 475 11.45 18.93 -33.12
CA GLY A 475 12.02 18.80 -34.47
C GLY A 475 12.66 20.07 -35.04
N VAL A 476 12.74 21.14 -34.25
CA VAL A 476 13.51 22.36 -34.53
C VAL A 476 14.92 22.19 -33.96
N LYS A 477 15.94 22.77 -34.59
CA LYS A 477 17.32 22.73 -34.08
C LYS A 477 17.53 23.76 -32.97
N ASP A 478 18.12 23.31 -31.87
CA ASP A 478 18.39 24.02 -30.62
C ASP A 478 17.20 24.89 -30.12
N PRO A 479 16.03 24.27 -29.89
CA PRO A 479 14.84 25.01 -29.49
C PRO A 479 14.95 25.45 -28.02
N ARG A 480 14.43 26.64 -27.70
CA ARG A 480 14.19 27.01 -26.31
C ARG A 480 13.00 26.22 -25.78
N VAL A 481 13.27 25.36 -24.81
CA VAL A 481 12.29 24.53 -24.11
C VAL A 481 12.37 24.82 -22.63
N GLU A 482 11.23 24.94 -21.96
CA GLU A 482 11.11 25.09 -20.52
C GLU A 482 10.09 24.08 -19.96
N LEU A 483 10.22 23.80 -18.67
CA LEU A 483 9.33 22.92 -17.90
C LEU A 483 8.66 23.75 -16.82
N LYS A 484 7.35 24.02 -16.96
CA LYS A 484 6.56 24.89 -16.06
C LYS A 484 5.09 24.44 -16.07
N ASP A 485 4.42 24.49 -14.93
CA ASP A 485 2.99 24.13 -14.81
C ASP A 485 2.11 25.19 -15.50
N LEU A 486 1.42 24.81 -16.58
CA LEU A 486 0.57 25.72 -17.36
C LEU A 486 -0.90 25.67 -16.92
N ASN A 487 -1.34 24.59 -16.27
CA ASN A 487 -2.75 24.30 -16.00
C ASN A 487 -3.11 24.31 -14.50
N GLY A 488 -2.12 24.36 -13.60
CA GLY A 488 -2.23 24.37 -12.15
C GLY A 488 -2.38 22.97 -11.54
N ASP A 489 -1.94 21.92 -12.24
CA ASP A 489 -2.11 20.52 -11.83
C ASP A 489 -0.96 19.94 -10.98
N GLY A 490 0.03 20.79 -10.66
CA GLY A 490 1.23 20.51 -9.89
C GLY A 490 2.42 20.05 -10.74
N ARG A 491 2.20 19.70 -12.02
CA ARG A 491 3.26 19.14 -12.89
C ARG A 491 3.73 20.15 -13.93
N ALA A 492 5.01 20.10 -14.21
CA ALA A 492 5.66 20.87 -15.24
C ALA A 492 5.28 20.35 -16.63
N ASP A 493 4.73 21.25 -17.44
CA ASP A 493 4.38 21.03 -18.84
C ASP A 493 5.56 21.36 -19.76
N TYR A 494 5.60 20.73 -20.94
CA TYR A 494 6.62 20.99 -21.95
C TYR A 494 6.22 22.26 -22.73
N LEU A 495 7.00 23.32 -22.57
CA LEU A 495 6.79 24.60 -23.24
C LEU A 495 7.89 24.84 -24.29
N TYR A 496 7.50 24.97 -25.56
CA TYR A 496 8.39 25.41 -26.65
C TYR A 496 8.15 26.89 -26.97
N ILE A 497 9.23 27.69 -26.88
CA ILE A 497 9.23 29.13 -27.17
C ILE A 497 9.96 29.36 -28.50
N ALA A 498 9.28 29.96 -29.47
CA ALA A 498 9.89 30.36 -30.74
C ALA A 498 10.62 31.72 -30.66
N GLU A 499 11.40 32.05 -31.70
CA GLU A 499 12.17 33.31 -31.77
C GLU A 499 11.30 34.58 -31.70
N ASP A 500 10.05 34.51 -32.17
CA ASP A 500 9.05 35.58 -32.11
C ASP A 500 8.26 35.61 -30.78
N GLY A 501 8.62 34.72 -29.84
CA GLY A 501 7.97 34.56 -28.55
C GLY A 501 6.65 33.81 -28.60
N SER A 502 6.25 33.23 -29.73
CA SER A 502 5.09 32.34 -29.76
C SER A 502 5.34 31.09 -28.91
N LEU A 503 4.29 30.63 -28.22
CA LEU A 503 4.35 29.56 -27.23
C LEU A 503 3.53 28.37 -27.72
N THR A 504 4.18 27.20 -27.82
CA THR A 504 3.53 25.91 -28.09
C THR A 504 3.69 25.01 -26.88
N ALA A 505 2.58 24.45 -26.39
CA ALA A 505 2.55 23.71 -25.13
C ALA A 505 2.10 22.26 -25.29
N TYR A 506 2.62 21.38 -24.43
CA TYR A 506 2.19 19.99 -24.30
C TYR A 506 2.01 19.65 -22.82
N ILE A 507 0.80 19.23 -22.43
CA ILE A 507 0.44 18.96 -21.04
C ILE A 507 1.00 17.62 -20.55
N ASN A 508 1.61 17.61 -19.36
CA ASN A 508 2.07 16.43 -18.65
C ASN A 508 0.91 15.72 -17.95
N MET A 509 0.43 14.64 -18.57
CA MET A 509 -0.74 13.93 -18.05
C MET A 509 -0.46 13.01 -16.85
N LEU A 510 0.79 12.76 -16.43
CA LEU A 510 1.16 11.69 -15.47
C LEU A 510 0.57 10.30 -15.83
N ASP A 511 1.39 9.43 -16.40
CA ASP A 511 0.95 8.09 -16.81
C ASP A 511 1.27 7.04 -15.75
N GLN A 512 0.56 5.90 -15.75
CA GLN A 512 0.86 4.75 -14.88
C GLN A 512 2.08 3.92 -15.34
N LYS A 513 2.72 4.30 -16.46
CA LYS A 513 3.83 3.55 -17.08
C LYS A 513 5.06 3.46 -16.18
N ILE A 514 5.76 2.31 -16.25
CA ILE A 514 7.09 2.13 -15.67
C ILE A 514 8.06 3.26 -16.07
N ASN A 515 9.01 3.53 -15.19
CA ASN A 515 9.91 4.69 -15.20
C ASN A 515 9.20 6.06 -15.12
N ALA A 516 7.91 6.07 -14.73
CA ALA A 516 7.09 7.28 -14.58
C ALA A 516 7.10 8.22 -15.80
N VAL A 517 7.29 7.68 -17.00
CA VAL A 517 7.45 8.48 -18.23
C VAL A 517 6.15 9.25 -18.54
N PRO A 518 6.20 10.60 -18.62
CA PRO A 518 5.05 11.43 -18.98
C PRO A 518 4.39 11.05 -20.30
N THR A 519 3.07 11.20 -20.37
CA THR A 519 2.34 11.26 -21.64
C THR A 519 2.02 12.72 -21.94
N TRP A 520 2.63 13.24 -23.00
CA TRP A 520 2.47 14.63 -23.45
C TRP A 520 1.25 14.79 -24.36
N VAL A 521 0.33 15.69 -24.02
CA VAL A 521 -0.80 16.06 -24.89
C VAL A 521 -0.60 17.47 -25.44
N GLY A 522 -0.31 17.56 -26.75
CA GLY A 522 -0.08 18.84 -27.42
C GLY A 522 -1.35 19.69 -27.54
N LEU A 523 -1.29 20.92 -27.04
CA LEU A 523 -2.32 21.95 -27.19
C LEU A 523 -2.13 22.78 -28.49
N GLY A 524 -0.96 22.67 -29.12
CA GLY A 524 -0.56 23.53 -30.22
C GLY A 524 -0.07 24.90 -29.73
N THR A 525 -0.09 25.90 -30.62
CA THR A 525 0.36 27.26 -30.31
C THR A 525 -0.72 28.01 -29.53
N ILE A 526 -0.45 28.28 -28.25
CA ILE A 526 -1.39 28.91 -27.30
C ILE A 526 -1.14 30.40 -27.09
N ALA A 527 0.01 30.94 -27.52
CA ALA A 527 0.28 32.38 -27.59
C ALA A 527 0.95 32.71 -28.92
N SER A 528 0.50 33.77 -29.59
CA SER A 528 0.97 34.16 -30.93
C SER A 528 2.29 34.95 -30.96
N GLY A 529 2.94 35.13 -29.81
CA GLY A 529 4.12 35.97 -29.66
C GLY A 529 3.79 37.46 -29.62
N VAL A 530 4.24 38.15 -28.57
CA VAL A 530 4.08 39.61 -28.40
C VAL A 530 5.42 40.35 -28.26
N ALA A 531 6.52 39.61 -28.14
CA ALA A 531 7.89 40.11 -28.11
C ALA A 531 8.85 38.96 -28.47
N LYS A 532 10.09 39.27 -28.88
CA LYS A 532 11.12 38.25 -29.16
C LYS A 532 11.26 37.23 -28.03
N GLY A 533 11.48 35.96 -28.38
CA GLY A 533 11.59 34.84 -27.44
C GLY A 533 12.53 35.12 -26.27
N ASP A 534 13.73 35.67 -26.51
CA ASP A 534 14.70 36.00 -25.44
C ASP A 534 14.20 37.00 -24.39
N ASN A 535 13.13 37.76 -24.68
CA ASN A 535 12.49 38.69 -23.74
C ASN A 535 11.35 38.04 -22.96
N VAL A 536 10.89 36.86 -23.36
CA VAL A 536 9.78 36.14 -22.70
C VAL A 536 10.32 35.31 -21.53
N ILE A 537 9.69 35.37 -20.37
CA ILE A 537 9.89 34.44 -19.25
C ILE A 537 8.52 33.99 -18.70
N PHE A 538 8.54 33.14 -17.68
CA PHE A 538 7.38 32.44 -17.16
C PHE A 538 7.46 32.35 -15.64
N GLY A 539 6.35 32.66 -14.95
CA GLY A 539 6.16 32.50 -13.50
C GLY A 539 4.70 32.74 -13.09
N ASP A 540 4.24 32.23 -11.95
CA ASP A 540 2.90 32.53 -11.42
C ASP A 540 2.94 33.83 -10.62
N LEU A 541 2.57 34.95 -11.25
CA LEU A 541 2.55 36.25 -10.58
C LEU A 541 1.23 36.49 -9.84
N SER A 542 0.25 35.61 -10.01
CA SER A 542 -1.12 35.79 -9.54
C SER A 542 -1.51 34.89 -8.35
N GLY A 543 -0.75 33.83 -8.11
CA GLY A 543 -0.98 32.85 -7.04
C GLY A 543 -2.16 31.92 -7.32
N ASP A 544 -2.47 31.69 -8.60
CA ASP A 544 -3.55 30.80 -9.03
C ASP A 544 -3.07 29.38 -9.39
N GLY A 545 -1.77 29.12 -9.21
CA GLY A 545 -1.06 27.87 -9.47
C GLY A 545 -0.56 27.73 -10.90
N LYS A 546 -0.85 28.69 -11.80
CA LYS A 546 -0.53 28.57 -13.23
C LYS A 546 0.52 29.57 -13.65
N VAL A 547 1.38 29.14 -14.56
CA VAL A 547 2.40 30.00 -15.10
C VAL A 547 1.82 31.07 -16.04
N ASP A 548 2.19 32.33 -15.79
CA ASP A 548 1.85 33.49 -16.62
C ASP A 548 2.91 33.75 -17.71
N TYR A 549 2.50 34.43 -18.79
CA TYR A 549 3.39 34.84 -19.88
C TYR A 549 3.91 36.26 -19.63
N ILE A 550 5.23 36.42 -19.56
CA ILE A 550 5.88 37.64 -19.07
C ILE A 550 6.85 38.18 -20.11
N VAL A 551 6.75 39.46 -20.47
CA VAL A 551 7.76 40.13 -21.32
C VAL A 551 8.63 41.07 -20.48
N VAL A 552 9.92 40.79 -20.45
CA VAL A 552 10.95 41.62 -19.79
C VAL A 552 11.55 42.62 -20.77
N ASN A 553 11.49 43.90 -20.41
CA ASN A 553 12.20 44.97 -21.09
C ASN A 553 13.71 44.92 -20.73
N LYS A 554 14.56 44.54 -21.70
CA LYS A 554 16.01 44.36 -21.50
C LYS A 554 16.78 45.65 -21.16
N ASP A 555 16.21 46.83 -21.33
CA ASP A 555 16.86 48.11 -20.99
C ASP A 555 16.63 48.52 -19.51
N THR A 556 15.56 48.02 -18.88
CA THR A 556 15.08 48.54 -17.58
C THR A 556 14.81 47.47 -16.53
N GLY A 557 14.56 46.22 -16.95
CA GLY A 557 13.98 45.18 -16.12
C GLY A 557 12.47 45.32 -15.89
N ALA A 558 11.79 46.22 -16.61
CA ALA A 558 10.33 46.33 -16.52
C ALA A 558 9.65 45.06 -17.07
N ILE A 559 8.52 44.70 -16.47
CA ILE A 559 7.73 43.52 -16.83
C ILE A 559 6.34 43.94 -17.28
N ASN A 560 5.96 43.45 -18.46
CA ASN A 560 4.58 43.39 -18.91
C ASN A 560 4.04 41.97 -18.70
N LEU A 561 2.84 41.86 -18.14
CA LEU A 561 2.22 40.60 -17.75
C LEU A 561 1.01 40.28 -18.62
N TRP A 562 0.99 39.08 -19.17
CA TRP A 562 -0.19 38.44 -19.73
C TRP A 562 -0.58 37.29 -18.81
N GLN A 563 -1.61 37.53 -17.98
CA GLN A 563 -2.05 36.55 -17.01
C GLN A 563 -2.72 35.36 -17.71
N ASN A 564 -2.37 34.15 -17.30
CA ASN A 564 -3.01 32.92 -17.73
C ASN A 564 -4.45 32.87 -17.18
N GLN A 565 -5.41 32.59 -18.06
CA GLN A 565 -6.84 32.43 -17.70
C GLN A 565 -7.38 31.08 -18.19
N GLY A 566 -6.50 30.10 -18.37
CA GLY A 566 -6.84 28.73 -18.75
C GLY A 566 -7.80 28.08 -17.75
N SER A 567 -8.74 27.29 -18.27
CA SER A 567 -9.77 26.58 -17.50
C SER A 567 -9.72 25.06 -17.76
N GLY A 568 -8.70 24.43 -17.19
CA GLY A 568 -8.50 22.98 -17.20
C GLY A 568 -8.73 22.34 -15.82
N SER A 569 -8.74 21.01 -15.80
CA SER A 569 -8.78 20.25 -14.55
C SER A 569 -7.38 20.07 -13.97
N THR A 570 -7.17 20.41 -12.70
CA THR A 570 -5.90 20.20 -11.98
C THR A 570 -5.64 18.74 -11.58
N TYR A 571 -6.39 17.81 -12.19
CA TYR A 571 -6.40 16.39 -11.82
C TYR A 571 -7.04 15.52 -12.92
N ARG A 572 -6.76 14.22 -12.85
CA ARG A 572 -7.35 13.17 -13.71
C ARG A 572 -8.24 12.24 -12.90
N ALA A 573 -8.97 11.36 -13.59
CA ALA A 573 -9.91 10.42 -12.97
C ALA A 573 -9.28 9.60 -11.83
N GLY A 574 -8.06 9.07 -12.03
CA GLY A 574 -7.35 8.30 -11.00
C GLY A 574 -7.06 9.06 -9.70
N HIS A 575 -6.88 10.38 -9.75
CA HIS A 575 -6.64 11.19 -8.54
C HIS A 575 -7.87 11.28 -7.61
N ASN A 576 -9.06 10.93 -8.09
CA ASN A 576 -10.28 10.95 -7.30
C ASN A 576 -10.54 9.63 -6.55
N ILE A 577 -9.80 8.56 -6.87
CA ILE A 577 -10.17 7.22 -6.44
C ILE A 577 -9.64 6.94 -5.03
N CYS A 578 -10.54 6.59 -4.14
CA CYS A 578 -10.25 6.06 -2.81
C CYS A 578 -10.95 4.70 -2.64
N LEU A 579 -10.43 3.89 -1.72
CA LEU A 579 -10.94 2.57 -1.37
C LEU A 579 -11.08 2.53 0.16
N ALA A 580 -12.21 2.02 0.63
CA ALA A 580 -12.64 2.04 2.04
C ALA A 580 -13.94 1.24 2.22
N ASP A 581 -14.10 0.43 3.28
CA ASP A 581 -15.37 -0.27 3.56
C ASP A 581 -16.41 0.68 4.18
N LEU A 582 -17.30 1.25 3.37
CA LEU A 582 -18.31 2.19 3.87
C LEU A 582 -19.50 1.47 4.53
N ASN A 583 -19.67 0.17 4.31
CA ASN A 583 -20.91 -0.55 4.62
C ASN A 583 -20.77 -1.55 5.80
N GLY A 584 -19.55 -1.99 6.08
CA GLY A 584 -19.17 -2.89 7.17
C GLY A 584 -19.32 -4.37 6.83
N ASP A 585 -19.18 -4.74 5.55
CA ASP A 585 -19.18 -6.15 5.10
C ASP A 585 -17.79 -6.80 5.03
N GLY A 586 -16.74 -6.03 5.33
CA GLY A 586 -15.34 -6.43 5.32
C GLY A 586 -14.63 -6.21 3.99
N LYS A 587 -15.26 -5.53 3.02
CA LYS A 587 -14.69 -5.25 1.70
C LYS A 587 -14.59 -3.76 1.44
N ASP A 588 -13.45 -3.34 0.92
CA ASP A 588 -13.26 -1.96 0.49
C ASP A 588 -14.15 -1.64 -0.73
N ASP A 589 -14.93 -0.57 -0.60
CA ASP A 589 -15.80 -0.01 -1.62
C ASP A 589 -15.05 0.98 -2.54
N TYR A 590 -15.59 1.22 -3.74
CA TYR A 590 -15.00 2.16 -4.70
C TYR A 590 -15.58 3.57 -4.53
N LEU A 591 -14.73 4.54 -4.20
CA LEU A 591 -15.09 5.93 -3.99
C LEU A 591 -14.57 6.85 -5.10
N ILE A 592 -15.38 7.84 -5.49
CA ILE A 592 -14.94 9.00 -6.26
C ILE A 592 -15.02 10.24 -5.36
N VAL A 593 -13.86 10.77 -4.96
CA VAL A 593 -13.75 11.98 -4.15
C VAL A 593 -13.41 13.17 -5.06
N SER A 594 -14.35 14.11 -5.16
CA SER A 594 -14.19 15.36 -5.90
C SER A 594 -13.17 16.30 -5.23
N PRO A 595 -12.62 17.32 -5.94
CA PRO A 595 -11.65 18.26 -5.37
C PRO A 595 -12.10 18.96 -4.07
N GLY A 596 -13.38 19.30 -3.97
CA GLY A 596 -14.01 19.86 -2.75
C GLY A 596 -14.52 18.83 -1.74
N GLY A 597 -14.12 17.56 -1.89
CA GLY A 597 -14.40 16.48 -0.96
C GLY A 597 -15.76 15.79 -1.10
N ALA A 598 -16.57 16.17 -2.09
CA ALA A 598 -17.83 15.48 -2.37
C ALA A 598 -17.54 14.02 -2.80
N THR A 599 -18.20 13.06 -2.18
CA THR A 599 -17.93 11.62 -2.40
C THR A 599 -19.12 10.93 -3.05
N GLU A 600 -18.87 10.25 -4.16
CA GLU A 600 -19.75 9.24 -4.75
C GLU A 600 -19.28 7.84 -4.36
N LEU A 601 -20.21 6.94 -4.06
CA LEU A 601 -19.95 5.58 -3.57
C LEU A 601 -20.46 4.53 -4.55
N TYR A 602 -19.67 3.48 -4.74
CA TYR A 602 -20.02 2.25 -5.42
C TYR A 602 -19.69 1.06 -4.51
N LEU A 603 -20.73 0.41 -3.96
CA LEU A 603 -20.54 -0.71 -3.03
C LEU A 603 -19.95 -1.93 -3.73
N ASN A 604 -19.02 -2.61 -3.07
CA ASN A 604 -18.33 -3.79 -3.56
C ASN A 604 -19.23 -5.04 -3.46
N GLY A 605 -19.81 -5.45 -4.60
CA GLY A 605 -20.62 -6.67 -4.68
C GLY A 605 -19.81 -7.97 -4.73
N GLY A 606 -18.47 -7.89 -4.74
CA GLY A 606 -17.58 -9.00 -5.01
C GLY A 606 -17.77 -9.59 -6.40
N VAL A 607 -17.50 -10.89 -6.52
CA VAL A 607 -17.53 -11.64 -7.78
C VAL A 607 -18.89 -12.31 -8.00
N SER A 608 -19.48 -12.10 -9.18
CA SER A 608 -20.66 -12.83 -9.64
C SER A 608 -20.37 -13.48 -11.00
N GLY A 609 -20.15 -14.79 -10.98
CA GLY A 609 -19.72 -15.54 -12.17
C GLY A 609 -18.25 -15.26 -12.46
N THR A 610 -17.97 -14.54 -13.57
CA THR A 610 -16.59 -14.15 -13.97
C THR A 610 -16.39 -12.64 -14.00
N LYS A 611 -17.23 -11.88 -13.27
CA LYS A 611 -17.18 -10.42 -13.24
C LYS A 611 -17.25 -9.90 -11.82
N TRP A 612 -16.46 -8.89 -11.53
CA TRP A 612 -16.65 -8.03 -10.36
C TRP A 612 -17.92 -7.18 -10.53
N ILE A 613 -18.65 -6.94 -9.45
CA ILE A 613 -19.87 -6.12 -9.45
C ILE A 613 -19.73 -4.94 -8.50
N TRP A 614 -20.21 -3.79 -8.94
CA TRP A 614 -20.24 -2.53 -8.19
C TRP A 614 -21.66 -1.95 -8.16
N PHE A 615 -22.16 -1.58 -6.99
CA PHE A 615 -23.50 -1.01 -6.82
C PHE A 615 -23.45 0.47 -6.46
N SER A 616 -23.67 1.34 -7.47
CA SER A 616 -23.68 2.80 -7.26
C SER A 616 -24.75 3.24 -6.26
N GLN A 617 -24.35 3.99 -5.25
CA GLN A 617 -25.23 4.69 -4.30
C GLN A 617 -25.38 6.18 -4.64
N GLY A 618 -24.69 6.66 -5.68
CA GLY A 618 -24.59 8.08 -6.02
C GLY A 618 -23.75 8.86 -5.00
N GLN A 619 -24.03 10.17 -4.89
CA GLN A 619 -23.32 11.05 -3.97
C GLN A 619 -23.77 10.84 -2.51
N ILE A 620 -22.86 10.36 -1.67
CA ILE A 620 -23.09 10.12 -0.23
C ILE A 620 -22.61 11.25 0.67
N ALA A 621 -21.70 12.12 0.19
CA ALA A 621 -21.19 13.26 0.95
C ALA A 621 -21.13 14.53 0.09
N SER A 622 -21.51 15.68 0.65
CA SER A 622 -21.45 16.99 -0.03
C SER A 622 -20.03 17.54 -0.18
N GLY A 623 -19.08 17.02 0.60
CA GLY A 623 -17.74 17.58 0.75
C GLY A 623 -17.65 18.68 1.81
N VAL A 624 -16.56 18.64 2.57
CA VAL A 624 -16.28 19.54 3.71
C VAL A 624 -14.81 19.99 3.77
N GLY A 625 -14.00 19.65 2.76
CA GLY A 625 -12.56 19.94 2.70
C GLY A 625 -11.95 19.57 1.35
N GLN A 626 -10.71 19.98 1.10
CA GLN A 626 -10.00 19.62 -0.14
C GLN A 626 -9.69 18.12 -0.18
N ARG A 627 -9.79 17.48 -1.35
CA ARG A 627 -9.51 16.05 -1.57
C ARG A 627 -8.20 15.57 -0.93
N ALA A 628 -7.11 16.34 -1.10
CA ALA A 628 -5.79 16.00 -0.57
C ALA A 628 -5.74 15.86 0.98
N ASN A 629 -6.71 16.46 1.67
CA ASN A 629 -6.84 16.47 3.12
C ASN A 629 -7.82 15.42 3.66
N ILE A 630 -8.53 14.70 2.78
CA ILE A 630 -9.54 13.72 3.18
C ILE A 630 -8.93 12.33 3.31
N ARG A 631 -9.34 11.58 4.33
CA ARG A 631 -8.98 10.18 4.56
C ARG A 631 -10.25 9.41 4.92
N PHE A 632 -10.19 8.10 4.70
CA PHE A 632 -11.17 7.13 5.16
C PHE A 632 -10.48 6.14 6.10
N GLY A 633 -11.26 5.51 6.99
CA GLY A 633 -10.79 4.56 7.99
C GLY A 633 -11.72 4.50 9.20
N ASP A 634 -12.07 3.30 9.68
CA ASP A 634 -12.90 3.10 10.87
C ASP A 634 -12.22 3.66 12.12
N LEU A 635 -12.71 4.80 12.61
CA LEU A 635 -12.13 5.49 13.76
C LEU A 635 -12.75 5.01 15.07
N ASP A 636 -13.99 4.58 15.09
CA ASP A 636 -14.72 4.24 16.33
C ASP A 636 -14.90 2.74 16.62
N GLY A 637 -14.56 1.89 15.65
CA GLY A 637 -14.51 0.44 15.75
C GLY A 637 -15.88 -0.22 15.52
N ASP A 638 -16.77 0.43 14.77
CA ASP A 638 -18.10 -0.13 14.44
C ASP A 638 -18.14 -0.99 13.17
N GLY A 639 -17.01 -1.08 12.47
CA GLY A 639 -16.77 -1.86 11.26
C GLY A 639 -16.91 -1.05 9.96
N LYS A 640 -17.23 0.24 10.01
CA LYS A 640 -17.38 1.09 8.81
C LYS A 640 -16.36 2.22 8.79
N ASP A 641 -15.78 2.44 7.62
CA ASP A 641 -14.86 3.53 7.39
C ASP A 641 -15.54 4.90 7.51
N ASP A 642 -14.89 5.78 8.26
CA ASP A 642 -15.36 7.12 8.58
C ASP A 642 -14.78 8.18 7.64
N TYR A 643 -15.41 9.37 7.58
CA TYR A 643 -14.91 10.47 6.77
C TYR A 643 -14.08 11.42 7.65
N LEU A 644 -12.77 11.47 7.38
CA LEU A 644 -11.80 12.24 8.17
C LEU A 644 -11.24 13.41 7.35
N VAL A 645 -11.15 14.59 7.95
CA VAL A 645 -10.47 15.76 7.37
C VAL A 645 -9.26 16.14 8.21
N VAL A 646 -8.07 16.05 7.60
CA VAL A 646 -6.80 16.46 8.18
C VAL A 646 -6.49 17.91 7.80
N ASP A 647 -6.29 18.78 8.77
CA ASP A 647 -5.85 20.15 8.52
C ASP A 647 -4.43 20.17 7.94
N SER A 648 -4.26 20.83 6.78
CA SER A 648 -3.02 20.79 6.02
C SER A 648 -1.84 21.46 6.71
N LYS A 649 -2.07 22.36 7.68
CA LYS A 649 -1.01 23.14 8.36
C LYS A 649 -0.68 22.59 9.74
N THR A 650 -1.68 22.15 10.49
CA THR A 650 -1.56 21.74 11.90
C THR A 650 -1.59 20.22 12.10
N SER A 651 -2.02 19.46 11.09
CA SER A 651 -2.33 18.01 11.18
C SER A 651 -3.47 17.64 12.14
N ALA A 652 -4.27 18.61 12.59
CA ALA A 652 -5.48 18.34 13.36
C ALA A 652 -6.52 17.57 12.53
N VAL A 653 -7.33 16.72 13.19
CA VAL A 653 -8.26 15.80 12.52
C VAL A 653 -9.69 16.09 12.96
N ARG A 654 -10.57 16.37 11.99
CA ARG A 654 -12.02 16.43 12.20
C ARG A 654 -12.69 15.17 11.67
N PHE A 655 -13.65 14.67 12.43
CA PHE A 655 -14.24 13.35 12.26
C PHE A 655 -15.74 13.44 11.97
N TRP A 656 -16.17 12.81 10.89
CA TRP A 656 -17.58 12.53 10.61
C TRP A 656 -17.81 11.02 10.64
N GLN A 657 -18.58 10.57 11.63
CA GLN A 657 -18.91 9.16 11.80
C GLN A 657 -19.87 8.68 10.71
N ASN A 658 -19.58 7.49 10.16
CA ASN A 658 -20.38 6.79 9.18
C ASN A 658 -21.54 6.02 9.84
N GLY A 659 -22.73 6.63 9.86
CA GLY A 659 -23.96 6.00 10.34
C GLY A 659 -24.61 5.04 9.32
N GLY A 660 -23.98 4.80 8.17
CA GLY A 660 -24.47 3.92 7.11
C GLY A 660 -25.73 4.42 6.37
N GLN A 661 -26.21 3.60 5.44
CA GLN A 661 -27.43 3.88 4.67
C GLN A 661 -28.69 3.82 5.55
N GLN A 662 -29.50 4.87 5.48
CA GLN A 662 -30.76 5.01 6.19
C GLN A 662 -31.92 4.43 5.39
N SER A 663 -33.06 4.18 6.05
CA SER A 663 -34.27 3.62 5.41
C SER A 663 -34.89 4.47 4.29
N ASP A 664 -34.49 5.74 4.14
CA ASP A 664 -34.88 6.61 3.02
C ASP A 664 -33.87 6.60 1.86
N GLY A 665 -32.86 5.72 1.92
CA GLY A 665 -31.79 5.55 0.94
C GLY A 665 -30.60 6.50 1.10
N LYS A 666 -30.67 7.50 1.99
CA LYS A 666 -29.57 8.46 2.20
C LYS A 666 -28.48 7.90 3.10
N TRP A 667 -27.26 8.39 2.91
CA TRP A 667 -26.15 8.13 3.84
C TRP A 667 -26.21 9.05 5.06
N LEU A 668 -25.92 8.51 6.24
CA LEU A 668 -25.84 9.29 7.48
C LEU A 668 -24.39 9.60 7.84
N TRP A 669 -24.08 10.89 7.95
CA TRP A 669 -22.81 11.41 8.48
C TRP A 669 -23.05 12.20 9.75
N ILE A 670 -22.34 11.87 10.84
CA ILE A 670 -22.47 12.54 12.14
C ILE A 670 -21.16 13.30 12.44
N ASP A 671 -21.19 14.63 12.36
CA ASP A 671 -20.05 15.48 12.74
C ASP A 671 -19.75 15.32 14.23
N ARG A 672 -18.60 14.75 14.55
CA ARG A 672 -18.09 14.57 15.93
C ARG A 672 -17.09 15.65 16.32
N GLY A 673 -16.77 16.60 15.43
CA GLY A 673 -15.82 17.66 15.68
C GLY A 673 -14.36 17.22 15.59
N VAL A 674 -13.46 18.00 16.19
CA VAL A 674 -12.01 17.76 16.15
C VAL A 674 -11.65 16.73 17.22
N VAL A 675 -11.16 15.57 16.79
CA VAL A 675 -10.77 14.43 17.64
C VAL A 675 -9.27 14.33 17.88
N ALA A 676 -8.44 14.97 17.04
CA ALA A 676 -7.01 15.09 17.26
C ALA A 676 -6.56 16.53 17.03
N GLY A 677 -5.83 17.11 17.99
CA GLY A 677 -5.35 18.50 17.92
C GLY A 677 -4.07 18.71 17.09
N GLY A 678 -3.60 17.70 16.36
CA GLY A 678 -2.43 17.79 15.46
C GLY A 678 -1.05 17.68 16.12
N ALA A 679 -0.98 17.61 17.45
CA ALA A 679 0.21 17.25 18.26
C ALA A 679 1.51 18.04 18.00
N GLY A 680 1.51 19.09 17.16
CA GLY A 680 2.69 19.86 16.77
C GLY A 680 3.67 19.12 15.84
N LEU A 681 3.23 18.04 15.17
CA LEU A 681 4.13 17.14 14.43
C LEU A 681 4.54 17.67 13.03
N GLY A 682 3.72 18.55 12.45
CA GLY A 682 4.00 19.25 11.20
C GLY A 682 2.78 19.34 10.29
N ALA A 683 3.03 19.48 8.98
CA ALA A 683 1.97 19.65 7.97
C ALA A 683 1.16 18.37 7.73
N GLY A 684 -0.15 18.52 7.52
CA GLY A 684 -1.11 17.43 7.34
C GLY A 684 -0.80 16.42 6.21
N LYS A 685 0.03 16.80 5.22
CA LYS A 685 0.56 15.87 4.18
C LYS A 685 1.22 14.61 4.80
N GLY A 686 1.76 14.71 6.02
CA GLY A 686 2.38 13.59 6.73
C GLY A 686 1.41 12.57 7.32
N VAL A 687 0.12 12.89 7.47
CA VAL A 687 -0.83 12.02 8.20
C VAL A 687 -1.28 10.83 7.34
N ARG A 688 -1.28 9.65 7.97
CA ARG A 688 -1.88 8.39 7.51
C ARG A 688 -2.75 7.82 8.65
N PHE A 689 -3.68 6.96 8.27
CA PHE A 689 -4.53 6.18 9.16
C PHE A 689 -4.42 4.72 8.74
N ALA A 690 -4.15 3.83 9.69
CA ALA A 690 -4.10 2.39 9.49
C ALA A 690 -4.12 1.70 10.87
N ASP A 691 -4.71 0.52 10.97
CA ASP A 691 -4.72 -0.24 12.22
C ASP A 691 -3.33 -0.86 12.48
N LEU A 692 -2.58 -0.36 13.47
CA LEU A 692 -1.23 -0.85 13.78
C LEU A 692 -1.23 -1.95 14.84
N ASN A 693 -2.24 -2.02 15.71
CA ASN A 693 -2.32 -2.98 16.80
C ASN A 693 -3.25 -4.19 16.49
N GLY A 694 -4.07 -4.06 15.47
CA GLY A 694 -5.07 -5.00 14.99
C GLY A 694 -6.33 -5.04 15.85
N ASP A 695 -6.71 -3.93 16.49
CA ASP A 695 -7.92 -3.85 17.33
C ASP A 695 -9.21 -3.54 16.58
N GLY A 696 -9.12 -3.33 15.26
CA GLY A 696 -10.21 -3.01 14.34
C GLY A 696 -10.43 -1.51 14.15
N LYS A 697 -9.53 -0.66 14.64
CA LYS A 697 -9.60 0.81 14.48
C LYS A 697 -8.34 1.34 13.80
N VAL A 698 -8.50 2.39 13.00
CA VAL A 698 -7.35 3.09 12.45
C VAL A 698 -6.62 3.92 13.51
N ASP A 699 -5.30 3.75 13.57
CA ASP A 699 -4.40 4.53 14.41
C ASP A 699 -3.90 5.78 13.67
N TYR A 700 -3.53 6.82 14.43
CA TYR A 700 -2.98 8.04 13.86
C TYR A 700 -1.48 7.87 13.64
N ILE A 701 -1.03 8.04 12.39
CA ILE A 701 0.38 7.93 12.00
C ILE A 701 0.82 9.25 11.34
N TYR A 702 1.94 9.80 11.79
CA TYR A 702 2.61 10.91 11.13
C TYR A 702 3.94 10.44 10.51
N LEU A 703 4.03 10.55 9.19
CA LEU A 703 5.24 10.36 8.40
C LEU A 703 5.97 11.70 8.19
N ALA A 704 7.21 11.80 8.69
CA ALA A 704 8.13 12.88 8.35
C ALA A 704 8.67 12.72 6.91
N ARG A 705 9.34 13.75 6.36
CA ARG A 705 9.82 13.76 4.95
C ARG A 705 10.78 12.61 4.59
N ASP A 706 11.48 12.05 5.58
CA ASP A 706 12.41 10.93 5.46
C ASP A 706 11.75 9.54 5.61
N GLY A 707 10.41 9.51 5.64
CA GLY A 707 9.62 8.30 5.84
C GLY A 707 9.56 7.82 7.29
N SER A 708 10.20 8.50 8.25
CA SER A 708 10.12 8.09 9.65
C SER A 708 8.71 8.29 10.22
N ALA A 709 8.25 7.30 10.98
CA ALA A 709 6.86 7.21 11.44
C ALA A 709 6.75 7.42 12.95
N THR A 710 5.85 8.32 13.36
CA THR A 710 5.43 8.53 14.75
C THR A 710 3.95 8.18 14.88
N ALA A 711 3.55 7.39 15.88
CA ALA A 711 2.18 6.88 15.98
C ALA A 711 1.51 7.08 17.34
N TYR A 712 0.19 7.09 17.32
CA TYR A 712 -0.70 7.19 18.46
C TYR A 712 -1.84 6.18 18.30
N ILE A 713 -1.94 5.24 19.25
CA ILE A 713 -2.96 4.19 19.20
C ILE A 713 -4.33 4.78 19.56
N ASN A 714 -5.35 4.39 18.81
CA ASN A 714 -6.72 4.86 18.91
C ASN A 714 -7.50 4.15 20.02
N GLY A 715 -7.55 4.78 21.19
CA GLY A 715 -8.34 4.32 22.33
C GLY A 715 -9.84 4.58 22.21
N GLY A 716 -10.30 5.22 21.13
CA GLY A 716 -11.70 5.57 20.89
C GLY A 716 -12.24 6.75 21.73
N ALA A 717 -13.56 6.94 21.68
CA ALA A 717 -14.25 8.01 22.39
C ALA A 717 -14.08 7.92 23.92
N CYS A 718 -13.67 9.02 24.56
CA CYS A 718 -13.43 9.07 26.00
C CYS A 718 -13.97 10.38 26.60
N ALA A 719 -14.93 10.26 27.51
CA ALA A 719 -15.63 11.43 28.09
C ALA A 719 -14.78 12.27 29.06
N SER A 720 -13.57 11.83 29.41
CA SER A 720 -12.70 12.46 30.41
C SER A 720 -11.33 12.89 29.88
N CYS A 721 -11.08 12.80 28.57
CA CYS A 721 -9.86 13.33 27.95
C CYS A 721 -10.12 14.65 27.20
N ASP A 722 -9.06 15.42 27.02
CA ASP A 722 -9.10 16.64 26.22
C ASP A 722 -9.45 16.31 24.76
N GLY A 723 -10.44 17.00 24.20
CA GLY A 723 -10.96 16.73 22.85
C GLY A 723 -11.95 15.56 22.75
N GLY A 724 -12.18 14.80 23.82
CA GLY A 724 -13.19 13.72 23.85
C GLY A 724 -12.79 12.42 23.14
N TRP A 725 -11.55 12.31 22.65
CA TRP A 725 -10.99 11.12 22.02
C TRP A 725 -9.65 10.71 22.66
N LEU A 726 -9.44 9.42 22.87
CA LEU A 726 -8.22 8.92 23.53
C LEU A 726 -7.16 8.53 22.49
N TRP A 727 -6.02 9.21 22.51
CA TRP A 727 -4.85 8.91 21.70
C TRP A 727 -3.68 8.50 22.59
N LEU A 728 -3.20 7.26 22.44
CA LEU A 728 -2.13 6.67 23.25
C LEU A 728 -0.77 6.78 22.53
N PRO A 729 0.12 7.72 22.91
CA PRO A 729 1.35 7.97 22.17
C PRO A 729 2.32 6.78 22.23
N GLN A 730 2.79 6.34 21.06
CA GLN A 730 3.86 5.32 20.93
C GLN A 730 5.23 5.94 20.66
N GLY A 731 5.27 7.23 20.31
CA GLY A 731 6.50 7.89 19.85
C GLY A 731 6.90 7.45 18.44
N ARG A 732 8.20 7.50 18.13
CA ARG A 732 8.75 7.10 16.83
C ARG A 732 8.74 5.57 16.74
N ILE A 733 7.83 5.03 15.92
CA ILE A 733 7.68 3.59 15.69
C ILE A 733 8.54 3.08 14.52
N ALA A 734 8.94 3.96 13.60
CA ALA A 734 9.89 3.63 12.54
C ALA A 734 10.94 4.73 12.39
N ASP A 735 12.21 4.34 12.30
CA ASP A 735 13.30 5.28 12.06
C ASP A 735 13.33 5.81 10.61
N GLY A 736 12.47 5.28 9.72
CA GLY A 736 12.49 5.57 8.29
C GLY A 736 13.51 4.71 7.57
N VAL A 737 13.31 4.49 6.27
CA VAL A 737 14.11 3.55 5.46
C VAL A 737 14.83 4.23 4.29
N GLY A 738 15.02 5.55 4.39
CA GLY A 738 15.75 6.36 3.40
C GLY A 738 14.94 6.65 2.13
N VAL A 739 13.61 6.66 2.23
CA VAL A 739 12.67 6.94 1.13
C VAL A 739 11.71 8.07 1.52
N ARG A 740 10.98 8.61 0.54
CA ARG A 740 10.05 9.73 0.77
C ARG A 740 8.77 9.19 1.42
N ARG A 741 8.09 9.99 2.25
CA ARG A 741 6.76 9.62 2.81
C ARG A 741 5.66 9.45 1.77
N GLU A 742 5.86 10.02 0.58
CA GLU A 742 4.99 9.83 -0.58
C GLU A 742 5.11 8.41 -1.14
N ASP A 743 6.27 7.75 -0.96
CA ASP A 743 6.56 6.38 -1.40
C ASP A 743 6.17 5.31 -0.36
N ILE A 744 5.47 5.70 0.72
CA ILE A 744 5.12 4.82 1.85
C ILE A 744 3.61 4.68 2.00
N GLN A 745 3.16 3.42 2.04
CA GLN A 745 1.77 3.02 2.28
C GLN A 745 1.69 2.07 3.48
N PHE A 746 0.51 1.94 4.07
CA PHE A 746 0.21 1.01 5.15
C PHE A 746 -1.01 0.17 4.77
N ALA A 747 -0.90 -1.16 4.86
CA ALA A 747 -1.98 -2.10 4.63
C ALA A 747 -1.61 -3.46 5.25
N ASP A 748 -2.57 -4.25 5.69
CA ASP A 748 -2.30 -5.64 6.13
C ASP A 748 -2.07 -6.51 4.89
N ILE A 749 -0.84 -6.98 4.69
CA ILE A 749 -0.48 -7.80 3.52
C ILE A 749 -0.48 -9.29 3.88
N ASP A 750 -0.32 -9.67 5.14
CA ASP A 750 -0.18 -11.07 5.52
C ASP A 750 -1.34 -11.65 6.34
N GLY A 751 -2.32 -10.83 6.67
CA GLY A 751 -3.60 -11.20 7.28
C GLY A 751 -3.56 -11.32 8.79
N ASP A 752 -2.52 -10.81 9.46
CA ASP A 752 -2.41 -10.86 10.92
C ASP A 752 -3.23 -9.78 11.66
N GLY A 753 -3.99 -9.01 10.89
CA GLY A 753 -4.86 -7.90 11.28
C GLY A 753 -4.12 -6.61 11.55
N LYS A 754 -2.80 -6.52 11.32
CA LYS A 754 -2.04 -5.28 11.52
C LYS A 754 -1.50 -4.77 10.20
N ALA A 755 -1.61 -3.46 9.98
CA ALA A 755 -1.05 -2.82 8.81
C ALA A 755 0.48 -2.89 8.81
N ASP A 756 1.03 -3.44 7.73
CA ASP A 756 2.45 -3.49 7.44
C ASP A 756 2.96 -2.15 6.88
N TYR A 757 4.25 -1.89 7.04
CA TYR A 757 4.89 -0.72 6.45
C TYR A 757 5.42 -1.09 5.06
N LEU A 758 4.90 -0.43 4.02
CA LEU A 758 5.17 -0.75 2.62
C LEU A 758 5.93 0.40 1.95
N VAL A 759 7.08 0.08 1.34
CA VAL A 759 7.81 0.98 0.45
C VAL A 759 7.45 0.63 -0.98
N VAL A 760 6.88 1.58 -1.72
CA VAL A 760 6.49 1.43 -3.12
C VAL A 760 7.44 2.23 -3.99
N ASP A 761 8.13 1.57 -4.91
CA ASP A 761 9.11 2.22 -5.79
C ASP A 761 8.41 3.15 -6.81
N PRO A 762 8.68 4.47 -6.82
CA PRO A 762 7.94 5.41 -7.65
C PRO A 762 8.12 5.18 -9.15
N LEU A 763 9.24 4.61 -9.60
CA LEU A 763 9.50 4.34 -11.02
C LEU A 763 8.95 2.98 -11.47
N SER A 764 9.15 1.93 -10.69
CA SER A 764 8.86 0.56 -11.10
C SER A 764 7.56 -0.01 -10.54
N GLY A 765 7.02 0.54 -9.45
CA GLY A 765 5.90 -0.04 -8.69
C GLY A 765 6.28 -1.24 -7.82
N ALA A 766 7.56 -1.64 -7.78
CA ALA A 766 8.02 -2.73 -6.92
C ALA A 766 7.83 -2.40 -5.43
N VAL A 767 7.46 -3.39 -4.62
CA VAL A 767 7.01 -3.19 -3.24
C VAL A 767 7.93 -3.93 -2.28
N THR A 768 8.53 -3.22 -1.32
CA THR A 768 9.29 -3.82 -0.21
C THR A 768 8.50 -3.68 1.09
N MET A 769 8.32 -4.79 1.80
CA MET A 769 7.48 -4.88 2.99
C MET A 769 8.31 -5.01 4.26
N TYR A 770 7.84 -4.37 5.32
CA TYR A 770 8.31 -4.52 6.68
C TYR A 770 7.13 -4.98 7.52
N ARG A 771 7.13 -6.25 7.93
CA ARG A 771 6.02 -6.88 8.66
C ARG A 771 5.87 -6.27 10.06
N ASN A 772 4.63 -5.95 10.45
CA ASN A 772 4.32 -5.29 11.71
C ASN A 772 4.34 -6.28 12.90
N GLY A 773 5.42 -6.24 13.70
CA GLY A 773 5.55 -7.05 14.91
C GLY A 773 4.83 -6.49 16.14
N GLY A 774 4.28 -5.28 16.07
CA GLY A 774 3.68 -4.59 17.21
C GLY A 774 4.69 -4.08 18.25
N PRO A 775 4.24 -3.74 19.47
CA PRO A 775 5.09 -3.19 20.53
C PRO A 775 6.01 -4.24 21.17
N GLY A 776 7.32 -4.08 21.00
CA GLY A 776 8.40 -4.88 21.56
C GLY A 776 9.07 -4.24 22.78
N GLY A 777 8.35 -4.15 23.89
CA GLY A 777 8.86 -3.53 25.12
C GLY A 777 8.94 -2.01 25.02
N SER A 778 10.13 -1.45 24.71
CA SER A 778 10.34 0.02 24.61
C SER A 778 10.42 0.56 23.18
N LYS A 779 10.25 -0.30 22.18
CA LYS A 779 10.26 0.05 20.75
C LYS A 779 9.20 -0.75 20.00
N TRP A 780 8.75 -0.22 18.87
CA TRP A 780 7.98 -0.98 17.89
C TRP A 780 8.90 -1.96 17.13
N ILE A 781 8.39 -3.13 16.75
CA ILE A 781 9.13 -4.13 15.98
C ILE A 781 8.65 -4.16 14.53
N TRP A 782 9.60 -4.10 13.61
CA TRP A 782 9.40 -4.28 12.17
C TRP A 782 10.31 -5.40 11.66
N TYR A 783 9.75 -6.38 10.96
CA TYR A 783 10.50 -7.48 10.36
C TYR A 783 10.69 -7.24 8.85
N PRO A 784 11.88 -6.86 8.37
CA PRO A 784 12.10 -6.61 6.95
C PRO A 784 11.97 -7.88 6.11
N VAL A 785 11.15 -7.85 5.07
CA VAL A 785 11.06 -8.93 4.08
C VAL A 785 12.21 -8.78 3.09
N ALA A 786 13.08 -9.79 3.01
CA ALA A 786 14.38 -9.70 2.33
C ALA A 786 14.32 -9.59 0.79
N LYS A 787 13.14 -9.73 0.20
CA LYS A 787 12.89 -9.55 -1.24
C LYS A 787 11.64 -8.68 -1.42
N PRO A 788 11.55 -7.87 -2.49
CA PRO A 788 10.31 -7.22 -2.86
C PRO A 788 9.17 -8.26 -2.99
N ILE A 789 8.02 -7.94 -2.41
CA ILE A 789 6.82 -8.79 -2.48
C ILE A 789 6.10 -8.65 -3.82
N ALA A 790 6.21 -7.49 -4.48
CA ALA A 790 5.66 -7.23 -5.81
C ALA A 790 6.73 -6.57 -6.72
N THR A 791 6.57 -6.70 -8.04
CA THR A 791 7.53 -6.17 -9.02
C THR A 791 7.04 -4.95 -9.80
N GLY A 792 5.79 -4.53 -9.57
CA GLY A 792 5.17 -3.40 -10.25
C GLY A 792 4.16 -3.79 -11.33
N ASP A 793 4.41 -4.92 -12.00
CA ASP A 793 3.49 -5.55 -12.97
C ASP A 793 2.98 -4.60 -14.08
N GLY A 794 3.84 -3.64 -14.46
CA GLY A 794 3.59 -2.63 -15.50
C GLY A 794 3.10 -1.27 -14.99
N TYR A 795 2.83 -1.15 -13.69
CA TYR A 795 2.41 0.08 -13.01
C TYR A 795 3.58 0.70 -12.25
N ASN A 796 3.70 2.02 -12.27
CA ASN A 796 4.61 2.77 -11.41
C ASN A 796 4.01 3.05 -10.03
N GLY A 797 4.82 3.49 -9.05
CA GLY A 797 4.37 3.62 -7.66
C GLY A 797 3.20 4.58 -7.43
N TYR A 798 3.09 5.65 -8.22
CA TYR A 798 1.96 6.60 -8.16
C TYR A 798 0.60 5.94 -8.45
N ALA A 799 0.63 4.86 -9.22
CA ALA A 799 -0.53 4.09 -9.64
C ALA A 799 -0.79 2.82 -8.81
N VAL A 800 0.06 2.50 -7.83
CA VAL A 800 -0.13 1.33 -6.94
C VAL A 800 -0.99 1.70 -5.73
N ARG A 801 -2.00 0.88 -5.43
CA ARG A 801 -2.81 0.95 -4.19
C ARG A 801 -2.91 -0.42 -3.55
N PHE A 802 -3.30 -0.42 -2.28
CA PHE A 802 -3.66 -1.61 -1.51
C PHE A 802 -5.04 -1.40 -0.89
N ALA A 803 -5.88 -2.43 -0.92
CA ALA A 803 -7.23 -2.48 -0.35
C ALA A 803 -7.70 -3.94 -0.28
N ASP A 804 -8.50 -4.32 0.71
CA ASP A 804 -9.11 -5.66 0.78
C ASP A 804 -10.43 -5.63 -0.01
N LEU A 805 -10.35 -5.88 -1.31
CA LEU A 805 -11.52 -5.97 -2.16
C LEU A 805 -12.21 -7.33 -2.02
N SER A 806 -11.48 -8.40 -1.67
CA SER A 806 -12.04 -9.74 -1.57
C SER A 806 -12.80 -10.02 -0.27
N GLY A 807 -12.45 -9.31 0.81
CA GLY A 807 -12.95 -9.48 2.17
C GLY A 807 -12.32 -10.67 2.89
N ASP A 808 -11.05 -10.94 2.61
CA ASP A 808 -10.30 -12.08 3.17
C ASP A 808 -9.33 -11.71 4.31
N GLY A 809 -9.26 -10.42 4.65
CA GLY A 809 -8.40 -9.85 5.68
C GLY A 809 -7.03 -9.43 5.16
N ARG A 810 -6.75 -9.56 3.86
CA ARG A 810 -5.48 -9.15 3.25
C ARG A 810 -5.70 -8.18 2.11
N ALA A 811 -4.98 -7.09 2.11
CA ALA A 811 -5.05 -6.11 1.04
C ALA A 811 -4.44 -6.66 -0.26
N GLU A 812 -5.19 -6.53 -1.35
CA GLU A 812 -4.76 -6.83 -2.71
C GLU A 812 -3.79 -5.78 -3.28
N TYR A 813 -2.94 -6.20 -4.23
CA TYR A 813 -2.12 -5.28 -5.01
C TYR A 813 -2.95 -4.77 -6.19
N LEU A 814 -3.12 -3.45 -6.26
CA LEU A 814 -3.99 -2.80 -7.24
C LEU A 814 -3.22 -1.84 -8.16
N GLY A 815 -3.37 -2.01 -9.47
CA GLY A 815 -2.92 -1.08 -10.50
C GLY A 815 -4.05 -0.15 -10.93
N LEU A 816 -3.89 1.14 -10.67
CA LEU A 816 -4.85 2.21 -10.98
C LEU A 816 -4.51 2.89 -12.31
N SER A 817 -5.47 2.98 -13.22
CA SER A 817 -5.32 3.84 -14.40
C SER A 817 -5.51 5.30 -14.01
N MET A 818 -4.45 6.10 -14.15
CA MET A 818 -4.52 7.55 -13.93
C MET A 818 -5.49 8.22 -14.91
N ALA A 819 -5.66 7.63 -16.10
CA ALA A 819 -6.52 8.12 -17.16
C ALA A 819 -8.02 7.96 -16.89
N SER A 820 -8.47 6.77 -16.49
CA SER A 820 -9.90 6.44 -16.35
C SER A 820 -10.37 6.22 -14.92
N GLY A 821 -9.45 6.01 -13.97
CA GLY A 821 -9.77 5.48 -12.64
C GLY A 821 -10.01 3.97 -12.62
N ALA A 822 -9.73 3.25 -13.73
CA ALA A 822 -9.88 1.80 -13.78
C ALA A 822 -8.94 1.11 -12.77
N LEU A 823 -9.40 0.02 -12.16
CA LEU A 823 -8.61 -0.80 -11.24
C LEU A 823 -8.37 -2.17 -11.83
N ARG A 824 -7.10 -2.56 -11.86
CA ARG A 824 -6.64 -3.92 -12.09
C ARG A 824 -6.18 -4.52 -10.77
N MET A 825 -6.65 -5.73 -10.45
CA MET A 825 -6.38 -6.41 -9.18
C MET A 825 -5.51 -7.64 -9.39
N TRP A 826 -4.59 -7.84 -8.46
CA TRP A 826 -3.93 -9.11 -8.20
C TRP A 826 -4.29 -9.56 -6.78
N ALA A 827 -4.96 -10.71 -6.65
CA ALA A 827 -5.42 -11.23 -5.38
C ALA A 827 -4.23 -11.62 -4.48
N ASN A 828 -4.32 -11.28 -3.19
CA ASN A 828 -3.29 -11.61 -2.23
C ASN A 828 -3.47 -13.05 -1.73
N GLY A 829 -2.55 -13.94 -2.06
CA GLY A 829 -2.61 -15.36 -1.72
C GLY A 829 -1.47 -15.79 -0.80
N CYS A 830 -1.74 -16.75 0.08
CA CYS A 830 -0.71 -17.40 0.90
C CYS A 830 -0.50 -18.87 0.51
N SER A 831 0.74 -19.26 0.22
CA SER A 831 1.03 -20.63 -0.19
C SER A 831 0.86 -21.63 0.96
N GLY A 832 0.14 -22.72 0.74
CA GLY A 832 -0.04 -23.79 1.72
C GLY A 832 -1.30 -23.64 2.60
N GLU A 833 -2.06 -22.56 2.43
CA GLU A 833 -3.40 -22.42 2.98
C GLU A 833 -4.42 -23.01 2.00
N THR A 834 -5.10 -24.08 2.40
CA THR A 834 -6.22 -24.66 1.64
C THR A 834 -7.54 -24.02 2.07
N GLY A 835 -7.71 -22.73 1.78
CA GLY A 835 -8.96 -22.01 2.03
C GLY A 835 -8.80 -20.48 2.02
N GLY A 836 -9.39 -19.85 1.00
CA GLY A 836 -9.57 -18.40 0.87
C GLY A 836 -9.84 -18.01 -0.60
N PRO A 837 -10.76 -17.09 -0.92
CA PRO A 837 -11.78 -16.45 -0.06
C PRO A 837 -13.16 -17.17 -0.12
N GLY A 838 -14.11 -16.74 0.71
CA GLY A 838 -15.29 -17.53 1.12
C GLY A 838 -16.55 -17.52 0.21
N ASP A 839 -17.29 -18.64 0.29
CA ASP A 839 -18.75 -18.79 0.12
C ASP A 839 -19.48 -18.27 -1.15
N GLY A 840 -18.94 -18.62 -2.31
CA GLY A 840 -19.66 -19.52 -3.25
C GLY A 840 -20.15 -18.99 -4.61
N PRO A 841 -20.68 -19.88 -5.49
CA PRO A 841 -20.50 -21.32 -5.52
C PRO A 841 -19.27 -21.72 -6.35
N ILE A 842 -18.70 -22.89 -6.03
CA ILE A 842 -17.62 -23.53 -6.78
C ILE A 842 -18.04 -23.78 -8.24
N LEU A 843 -17.49 -23.03 -9.20
CA LEU A 843 -17.36 -23.51 -10.58
C LEU A 843 -16.22 -24.51 -10.65
N VAL A 844 -16.56 -25.76 -10.34
CA VAL A 844 -15.84 -27.01 -10.61
C VAL A 844 -14.31 -26.91 -10.60
N ASN A 845 -13.77 -27.01 -9.39
CA ASN A 845 -12.38 -27.37 -9.11
C ASN A 845 -11.91 -28.57 -9.97
N PRO A 846 -10.68 -28.56 -10.53
CA PRO A 846 -9.52 -29.07 -9.77
C PRO A 846 -8.22 -28.28 -10.05
N ASN A 847 -7.29 -28.00 -9.14
CA ASN A 847 -7.19 -28.02 -7.67
C ASN A 847 -6.27 -26.83 -7.33
N PRO A 848 -6.31 -26.24 -6.11
CA PRO A 848 -5.13 -25.53 -5.63
C PRO A 848 -4.01 -26.57 -5.48
N VAL A 849 -2.94 -26.47 -6.29
CA VAL A 849 -1.80 -27.39 -6.21
C VAL A 849 -0.53 -26.60 -5.87
N PRO A 850 0.13 -26.86 -4.73
CA PRO A 850 1.40 -26.23 -4.39
C PRO A 850 2.47 -26.68 -5.40
N ILE A 851 3.10 -25.71 -6.09
CA ILE A 851 4.10 -25.89 -7.17
C ILE A 851 3.84 -27.19 -7.97
N GLY A 852 2.64 -27.25 -8.55
CA GLY A 852 2.10 -28.46 -9.13
C GLY A 852 2.72 -28.82 -10.47
N ASP A 853 2.95 -30.11 -10.65
CA ASP A 853 3.23 -30.82 -11.91
C ASP A 853 2.09 -30.73 -12.96
N GLY A 854 1.21 -29.72 -12.94
CA GLY A 854 -0.01 -29.66 -13.76
C GLY A 854 0.23 -29.77 -15.27
N TRP A 855 1.32 -29.17 -15.74
CA TRP A 855 1.80 -29.27 -17.12
C TRP A 855 2.18 -30.71 -17.54
N THR A 856 2.51 -31.60 -16.59
CA THR A 856 2.81 -33.02 -16.86
C THR A 856 1.57 -33.86 -17.22
N LYS A 857 0.38 -33.35 -16.87
CA LYS A 857 -0.91 -34.06 -17.06
C LYS A 857 -1.59 -33.68 -18.37
N ILE A 858 -0.93 -32.88 -19.20
CA ILE A 858 -1.38 -32.46 -20.53
C ILE A 858 -0.67 -33.33 -21.56
N ASP A 859 -1.41 -33.94 -22.47
CA ASP A 859 -0.87 -34.76 -23.56
C ASP A 859 -0.98 -34.06 -24.93
N CYS A 860 -0.28 -34.61 -25.92
CA CYS A 860 -0.19 -34.07 -27.27
C CYS A 860 -1.49 -34.15 -28.09
N THR A 861 -2.54 -34.81 -27.60
CA THR A 861 -3.88 -34.84 -28.21
C THR A 861 -4.79 -33.71 -27.74
N ASN A 862 -4.38 -32.93 -26.73
CA ASN A 862 -5.14 -31.80 -26.23
C ASN A 862 -5.38 -30.75 -27.34
N LYS A 863 -6.61 -30.24 -27.42
CA LYS A 863 -7.04 -29.27 -28.45
C LYS A 863 -6.15 -28.03 -28.55
N VAL A 864 -5.61 -27.53 -27.44
CA VAL A 864 -4.70 -26.36 -27.45
C VAL A 864 -3.34 -26.66 -28.12
N VAL A 865 -2.97 -27.94 -28.17
CA VAL A 865 -1.75 -28.44 -28.82
C VAL A 865 -2.01 -28.69 -30.30
N VAL A 866 -3.05 -29.47 -30.65
CA VAL A 866 -3.29 -29.92 -32.03
C VAL A 866 -3.90 -28.85 -32.95
N ASP A 867 -4.63 -27.86 -32.40
CA ASP A 867 -5.21 -26.79 -33.22
C ASP A 867 -4.18 -25.67 -33.47
N ALA A 868 -3.59 -25.72 -34.66
CA ALA A 868 -2.61 -24.73 -35.13
C ALA A 868 -3.23 -23.35 -35.44
N GLY A 869 -4.56 -23.23 -35.48
CA GLY A 869 -5.27 -21.97 -35.72
C GLY A 869 -5.59 -21.15 -34.46
N LEU A 870 -5.38 -21.72 -33.26
CA LEU A 870 -5.55 -21.00 -32.00
C LEU A 870 -4.44 -19.95 -31.78
N ASP A 871 -4.82 -18.87 -31.09
CA ASP A 871 -3.91 -17.79 -30.69
C ASP A 871 -2.66 -18.34 -29.96
N PRO A 872 -1.44 -17.91 -30.33
CA PRO A 872 -0.21 -18.44 -29.73
C PRO A 872 -0.12 -18.30 -28.21
N LYS A 873 -0.69 -17.24 -27.62
CA LYS A 873 -0.69 -17.01 -26.16
C LYS A 873 -1.70 -17.93 -25.47
N LEU A 874 -2.86 -18.20 -26.08
CA LEU A 874 -3.78 -19.23 -25.61
C LEU A 874 -3.18 -20.63 -25.69
N ARG A 875 -2.39 -20.95 -26.73
CA ARG A 875 -1.69 -22.24 -26.84
C ARG A 875 -0.57 -22.38 -25.80
N TRP A 876 0.22 -21.32 -25.60
CA TRP A 876 1.27 -21.26 -24.56
C TRP A 876 0.71 -21.43 -23.14
N ASN A 877 -0.34 -20.68 -22.81
CA ASN A 877 -1.00 -20.76 -21.51
C ASN A 877 -1.77 -22.08 -21.32
N GLY A 878 -2.39 -22.58 -22.39
CA GLY A 878 -3.18 -23.81 -22.39
C GLY A 878 -2.36 -25.09 -22.13
N VAL A 879 -1.06 -25.08 -22.44
CA VAL A 879 -0.12 -26.16 -22.03
C VAL A 879 0.63 -25.83 -20.74
N MET A 880 0.29 -24.73 -20.07
CA MET A 880 0.92 -24.26 -18.84
C MET A 880 2.45 -24.04 -18.97
N ALA A 881 2.90 -23.60 -20.16
CA ALA A 881 4.33 -23.49 -20.51
C ALA A 881 5.13 -22.57 -19.57
N GLY A 882 4.51 -21.54 -18.97
CA GLY A 882 5.17 -20.70 -17.96
C GLY A 882 5.61 -21.49 -16.71
N GLN A 883 4.75 -22.36 -16.19
CA GLN A 883 5.07 -23.17 -15.01
C GLN A 883 6.10 -24.26 -15.33
N ALA A 884 5.99 -24.88 -16.50
CA ALA A 884 6.98 -25.83 -16.99
C ALA A 884 8.36 -25.19 -17.18
N TRP A 885 8.40 -23.94 -17.68
CA TRP A 885 9.61 -23.14 -17.82
C TRP A 885 10.27 -22.83 -16.47
N ASP A 886 9.48 -22.46 -15.46
CA ASP A 886 9.98 -22.23 -14.11
C ASP A 886 10.55 -23.51 -13.48
N ALA A 887 9.91 -24.66 -13.69
CA ALA A 887 10.42 -25.97 -13.26
C ALA A 887 11.74 -26.35 -13.96
N ALA A 888 11.86 -26.12 -15.28
CA ALA A 888 13.09 -26.39 -16.02
C ALA A 888 14.26 -25.49 -15.59
N LYS A 889 13.99 -24.20 -15.32
CA LYS A 889 14.99 -23.28 -14.74
C LYS A 889 15.43 -23.70 -13.35
N TRP A 890 14.51 -24.19 -12.51
CA TRP A 890 14.85 -24.70 -11.18
C TRP A 890 15.78 -25.93 -11.30
N ASN A 891 15.43 -26.89 -12.15
CA ASN A 891 16.24 -28.09 -12.37
C ASN A 891 17.68 -27.77 -12.83
N TRP A 892 17.86 -26.75 -13.68
CA TRP A 892 19.19 -26.28 -14.08
C TRP A 892 19.98 -25.58 -12.96
N GLY A 893 19.30 -25.08 -11.92
CA GLY A 893 19.94 -24.37 -10.81
C GLY A 893 20.62 -25.27 -9.78
N ASP A 894 20.13 -26.50 -9.60
CA ASP A 894 20.54 -27.36 -8.47
C ASP A 894 21.64 -28.40 -8.82
N ASP A 895 21.59 -29.10 -9.98
CA ASP A 895 22.65 -30.04 -10.39
C ASP A 895 22.69 -30.36 -11.90
N HIS A 896 23.22 -29.43 -12.70
CA HIS A 896 23.11 -29.46 -14.17
C HIS A 896 24.17 -30.31 -14.93
N ASN A 897 24.88 -31.23 -14.26
CA ASN A 897 25.79 -32.24 -14.86
C ASN A 897 26.80 -31.77 -15.94
N GLY A 898 27.15 -30.47 -15.96
CA GLY A 898 28.01 -29.88 -17.00
C GLY A 898 27.35 -29.60 -18.36
N LEU A 899 26.02 -29.80 -18.47
CA LEU A 899 25.24 -29.46 -19.67
C LEU A 899 24.96 -27.96 -19.77
N SER A 900 24.72 -27.47 -20.99
CA SER A 900 24.31 -26.09 -21.21
C SER A 900 22.81 -25.91 -20.92
N PHE A 901 22.37 -24.67 -20.73
CA PHE A 901 20.99 -24.38 -20.34
C PHE A 901 19.94 -24.97 -21.31
N SER A 902 20.16 -24.88 -22.63
CA SER A 902 19.24 -25.49 -23.61
C SER A 902 19.33 -27.02 -23.64
N GLY A 903 20.51 -27.60 -23.38
CA GLY A 903 20.69 -29.05 -23.27
C GLY A 903 20.02 -29.63 -22.02
N GLU A 904 20.18 -28.99 -20.86
CA GLU A 904 19.51 -29.40 -19.62
C GLU A 904 17.99 -29.19 -19.70
N THR A 905 17.53 -28.10 -20.31
CA THR A 905 16.10 -27.88 -20.56
C THR A 905 15.54 -28.94 -21.52
N SER A 906 16.31 -29.37 -22.53
CA SER A 906 15.90 -30.47 -23.40
C SER A 906 15.79 -31.79 -22.64
N ASN A 907 16.83 -32.16 -21.87
CA ASN A 907 16.84 -33.36 -21.05
C ASN A 907 15.68 -33.40 -20.03
N PHE A 908 15.40 -32.27 -19.38
CA PHE A 908 14.27 -32.15 -18.43
C PHE A 908 12.93 -32.55 -19.07
N PHE A 909 12.67 -32.11 -20.31
CA PHE A 909 11.47 -32.48 -21.06
C PHE A 909 11.60 -33.78 -21.88
N HIS A 910 12.73 -34.48 -21.79
CA HIS A 910 13.10 -35.64 -22.62
C HIS A 910 13.07 -35.34 -24.13
N GLY A 911 13.44 -34.11 -24.50
CA GLY A 911 13.68 -33.70 -25.88
C GLY A 911 15.01 -34.21 -26.45
N PRO A 912 15.41 -33.74 -27.65
CA PRO A 912 16.64 -34.17 -28.29
C PRO A 912 17.90 -33.93 -27.46
N GLU A 913 18.78 -34.94 -27.41
CA GLU A 913 20.10 -34.81 -26.80
C GLU A 913 20.98 -33.79 -27.56
N ASN A 914 21.95 -33.19 -26.84
CA ASN A 914 22.93 -32.24 -27.39
C ASN A 914 22.33 -30.95 -28.01
N MET A 915 21.13 -30.54 -27.59
CA MET A 915 20.66 -29.16 -27.84
C MET A 915 21.60 -28.16 -27.17
N LYS A 916 22.13 -27.23 -27.98
CA LYS A 916 23.07 -26.18 -27.57
C LYS A 916 22.74 -24.88 -28.31
N CYS A 917 21.51 -24.41 -28.14
CA CYS A 917 20.94 -23.31 -28.91
C CYS A 917 21.68 -21.97 -28.68
N GLU A 918 22.52 -21.89 -27.63
CA GLU A 918 23.44 -20.79 -27.35
C GLU A 918 24.83 -20.90 -28.02
N GLU A 919 25.14 -21.95 -28.78
CA GLU A 919 26.37 -22.09 -29.58
C GLU A 919 26.09 -21.80 -31.07
N THR A 920 26.78 -20.83 -31.67
CA THR A 920 26.61 -20.46 -33.10
C THR A 920 27.45 -21.35 -34.03
N VAL A 921 27.28 -22.66 -33.93
CA VAL A 921 27.97 -23.67 -34.76
C VAL A 921 26.95 -24.49 -35.56
N MET A 922 27.33 -24.97 -36.75
CA MET A 922 26.40 -25.70 -37.65
C MET A 922 25.83 -27.00 -37.06
N LEU A 923 26.43 -27.55 -36.01
CA LEU A 923 26.05 -28.81 -35.37
C LEU A 923 25.77 -28.60 -33.87
N ASN A 924 24.81 -27.71 -33.56
CA ASN A 924 24.43 -27.33 -32.20
C ASN A 924 23.13 -27.99 -31.70
N GLY A 925 22.62 -29.01 -32.39
CA GLY A 925 21.40 -29.73 -32.01
C GLY A 925 20.08 -28.94 -32.18
N CYS A 926 20.10 -27.65 -32.51
CA CYS A 926 18.92 -26.77 -32.51
C CYS A 926 18.47 -26.34 -33.93
N THR A 927 18.61 -27.21 -34.93
CA THR A 927 18.38 -26.88 -36.36
C THR A 927 17.03 -27.37 -36.92
N SER A 928 16.35 -28.30 -36.23
CA SER A 928 15.05 -28.85 -36.61
C SER A 928 14.00 -28.59 -35.53
N PHE A 929 12.78 -28.25 -35.93
CA PHE A 929 11.65 -28.14 -35.00
C PHE A 929 11.22 -29.53 -34.50
N ILE A 930 11.08 -29.62 -33.19
CA ILE A 930 10.74 -30.80 -32.37
C ILE A 930 9.22 -31.02 -32.49
N GLN A 931 8.75 -32.27 -32.56
CA GLN A 931 7.32 -32.58 -32.52
C GLN A 931 6.83 -32.76 -31.08
N CYS A 932 5.52 -32.74 -30.87
CA CYS A 932 4.99 -32.83 -29.51
C CYS A 932 5.37 -34.16 -28.84
N ASP A 933 5.23 -35.27 -29.58
CA ASP A 933 5.54 -36.63 -29.13
C ASP A 933 7.06 -36.89 -28.98
N ASP A 934 7.92 -35.96 -29.42
CA ASP A 934 9.38 -36.01 -29.19
C ASP A 934 9.75 -35.44 -27.80
N THR A 935 8.76 -35.13 -26.96
CA THR A 935 8.94 -34.66 -25.58
C THR A 935 7.90 -35.34 -24.68
N ASN A 936 8.21 -35.54 -23.40
CA ASN A 936 7.25 -36.18 -22.48
C ASN A 936 5.95 -35.36 -22.31
N HIS A 937 6.01 -34.04 -22.52
CA HIS A 937 4.89 -33.12 -22.26
C HIS A 937 4.85 -31.95 -23.29
N PRO A 938 3.66 -31.53 -23.77
CA PRO A 938 3.52 -30.48 -24.79
C PRO A 938 4.12 -29.12 -24.44
N ALA A 939 4.29 -28.84 -23.13
CA ALA A 939 4.99 -27.65 -22.66
C ALA A 939 6.47 -27.65 -23.11
N GLY A 940 7.14 -28.80 -23.05
CA GLY A 940 8.51 -28.98 -23.52
C GLY A 940 8.62 -28.72 -25.02
N TYR A 941 7.71 -29.28 -25.82
CA TYR A 941 7.59 -28.98 -27.24
C TYR A 941 7.48 -27.48 -27.54
N MET A 942 6.64 -26.72 -26.83
CA MET A 942 6.50 -25.26 -27.04
C MET A 942 7.79 -24.50 -26.64
N ILE A 943 8.40 -24.87 -25.51
CA ILE A 943 9.59 -24.23 -24.96
C ILE A 943 10.81 -24.48 -25.85
N LEU A 944 11.09 -25.74 -26.19
CA LEU A 944 12.27 -26.13 -26.98
C LEU A 944 12.17 -25.62 -28.42
N ASN A 945 10.97 -25.61 -29.02
CA ASN A 945 10.77 -24.98 -30.33
C ASN A 945 10.93 -23.46 -30.30
N SER A 946 10.66 -22.81 -29.18
CA SER A 946 10.98 -21.38 -29.02
C SER A 946 12.50 -21.17 -28.99
N MET A 947 13.27 -22.06 -28.37
CA MET A 947 14.75 -22.04 -28.44
C MET A 947 15.28 -22.31 -29.86
N VAL A 948 14.72 -23.30 -30.57
CA VAL A 948 15.06 -23.59 -31.98
C VAL A 948 14.73 -22.40 -32.89
N GLY A 949 13.58 -21.75 -32.68
CA GLY A 949 13.19 -20.53 -33.39
C GLY A 949 14.18 -19.39 -33.18
N LEU A 950 14.57 -19.13 -31.92
CA LEU A 950 15.57 -18.12 -31.58
C LEU A 950 16.95 -18.47 -32.15
N ASN A 951 17.41 -19.72 -32.04
CA ASN A 951 18.66 -20.18 -32.65
C ASN A 951 18.65 -19.98 -34.15
N ASN A 952 17.58 -20.37 -34.85
CA ASN A 952 17.45 -20.18 -36.29
C ASN A 952 17.44 -18.70 -36.68
N MET A 953 16.86 -17.80 -35.87
CA MET A 953 16.97 -16.35 -36.09
C MET A 953 18.42 -15.87 -35.93
N VAL A 954 19.12 -16.29 -34.87
CA VAL A 954 20.52 -15.93 -34.61
C VAL A 954 21.46 -16.49 -35.68
N MET A 955 21.28 -17.73 -36.12
CA MET A 955 22.09 -18.37 -37.16
C MET A 955 21.85 -17.75 -38.55
N ASN A 956 20.61 -17.41 -38.90
CA ASN A 956 20.33 -16.65 -40.13
C ASN A 956 20.99 -15.25 -40.11
N GLN A 957 21.02 -14.59 -38.95
CA GLN A 957 21.76 -13.34 -38.75
C GLN A 957 23.28 -13.54 -38.82
N TYR A 958 23.82 -14.59 -38.19
CA TYR A 958 25.24 -14.94 -38.24
C TYR A 958 25.71 -15.22 -39.67
N ASP A 959 24.93 -15.96 -40.47
CA ASP A 959 25.24 -16.21 -41.88
C ASP A 959 25.08 -14.96 -42.74
N ALA A 960 24.11 -14.08 -42.44
CA ALA A 960 23.99 -12.79 -43.12
C ALA A 960 25.19 -11.87 -42.81
N ILE A 961 25.60 -11.79 -41.54
CA ILE A 961 26.78 -11.05 -41.07
C ILE A 961 28.05 -11.66 -41.64
N SER A 962 28.18 -13.00 -41.70
CA SER A 962 29.34 -13.69 -42.28
C SER A 962 29.45 -13.47 -43.78
N ARG A 963 28.33 -13.50 -44.52
CA ARG A 963 28.30 -13.11 -45.95
C ARG A 963 28.66 -11.64 -46.15
N THR A 964 28.17 -10.76 -45.28
CA THR A 964 28.55 -9.34 -45.27
C THR A 964 30.02 -9.15 -44.91
N GLN A 965 30.57 -9.94 -43.99
CA GLN A 965 31.99 -9.94 -43.62
C GLN A 965 32.86 -10.41 -44.79
N ILE A 966 32.46 -11.44 -45.53
CA ILE A 966 33.18 -11.89 -46.74
C ILE A 966 33.17 -10.79 -47.81
N GLN A 967 32.04 -10.09 -48.01
CA GLN A 967 31.95 -8.92 -48.89
C GLN A 967 32.75 -7.71 -48.38
N MET A 968 32.79 -7.48 -47.06
CA MET A 968 33.60 -6.42 -46.46
C MET A 968 35.09 -6.74 -46.54
N VAL A 969 35.52 -8.00 -46.38
CA VAL A 969 36.92 -8.41 -46.50
C VAL A 969 37.40 -8.30 -47.96
N SER A 970 36.57 -8.65 -48.95
CA SER A 970 36.92 -8.41 -50.36
C SER A 970 36.96 -6.91 -50.69
N THR A 971 36.06 -6.11 -50.11
CA THR A 971 36.07 -4.65 -50.24
C THR A 971 37.27 -4.01 -49.54
N VAL A 972 37.65 -4.48 -48.34
CA VAL A 972 38.88 -4.08 -47.63
C VAL A 972 40.13 -4.46 -48.42
N GLY A 973 40.09 -5.52 -49.22
CA GLY A 973 41.12 -5.83 -50.22
C GLY A 973 41.34 -4.71 -51.25
N SER A 974 40.29 -3.97 -51.62
CA SER A 974 40.38 -2.76 -52.45
C SER A 974 40.87 -1.55 -51.65
N VAL A 975 40.33 -1.31 -50.45
CA VAL A 975 40.73 -0.18 -49.57
C VAL A 975 42.21 -0.26 -49.16
N ARG A 976 42.73 -1.46 -48.87
CA ARG A 976 44.15 -1.74 -48.58
C ARG A 976 45.09 -1.45 -49.76
N LYS A 977 44.54 -1.33 -50.98
CA LYS A 977 45.27 -0.95 -52.19
C LYS A 977 45.25 0.57 -52.44
N THR A 978 44.30 1.28 -51.83
CA THR A 978 44.15 2.75 -51.89
C THR A 978 44.86 3.45 -50.73
N PHE A 979 44.88 2.84 -49.54
CA PHE A 979 45.51 3.39 -48.34
C PHE A 979 46.50 2.39 -47.75
N GLY A 980 47.75 2.86 -47.54
CA GLY A 980 48.87 2.05 -47.11
C GLY A 980 48.74 1.42 -45.72
N THR A 981 49.70 0.55 -45.40
CA THR A 981 49.72 -0.32 -44.21
C THR A 981 49.56 0.41 -42.88
N PHE A 982 48.60 -0.03 -42.06
CA PHE A 982 48.54 0.25 -40.62
C PHE A 982 48.90 -0.99 -39.78
N PRO A 983 49.44 -0.82 -38.55
CA PRO A 983 49.85 -1.93 -37.70
C PRO A 983 48.68 -2.76 -37.14
N GLN A 984 48.99 -3.99 -36.73
CA GLN A 984 48.05 -4.92 -36.08
C GLN A 984 47.81 -4.51 -34.63
N ASP A 985 46.62 -4.02 -34.30
CA ASP A 985 46.17 -3.94 -32.91
C ASP A 985 44.66 -4.16 -32.76
N ASN A 986 44.25 -5.02 -31.82
CA ASN A 986 42.88 -5.55 -31.69
C ASN A 986 41.84 -4.54 -31.17
N TYR A 987 42.24 -3.30 -30.90
CA TYR A 987 41.39 -2.27 -30.33
C TYR A 987 40.46 -1.61 -31.36
N VAL A 988 40.95 -1.37 -32.58
CA VAL A 988 40.20 -0.64 -33.64
C VAL A 988 38.97 -1.43 -34.11
N PHE A 989 39.03 -2.77 -34.11
CA PHE A 989 37.90 -3.62 -34.50
C PHE A 989 36.72 -3.54 -33.51
N LYS A 990 36.99 -3.32 -32.21
CA LYS A 990 35.92 -3.10 -31.21
C LYS A 990 35.19 -1.79 -31.46
N GLN A 991 35.92 -0.71 -31.75
CA GLN A 991 35.29 0.57 -32.10
C GLN A 991 34.45 0.47 -33.38
N ILE A 992 34.90 -0.28 -34.40
CA ILE A 992 34.09 -0.52 -35.61
C ILE A 992 32.77 -1.24 -35.26
N LEU A 993 32.78 -2.23 -34.36
CA LEU A 993 31.55 -2.88 -33.89
C LEU A 993 30.65 -1.93 -33.09
N ASP A 994 31.22 -1.08 -32.24
CA ASP A 994 30.45 -0.08 -31.49
C ASP A 994 29.79 0.95 -32.45
N TYR A 995 30.49 1.41 -33.50
CA TYR A 995 29.92 2.28 -34.55
C TYR A 995 28.89 1.57 -35.44
N VAL A 996 29.06 0.28 -35.75
CA VAL A 996 28.07 -0.50 -36.51
C VAL A 996 26.82 -0.76 -35.67
N GLY A 997 26.95 -1.01 -34.36
CA GLY A 997 25.83 -1.09 -33.43
C GLY A 997 25.05 0.24 -33.37
N LEU A 998 25.76 1.36 -33.23
CA LEU A 998 25.16 2.70 -33.25
C LEU A 998 24.44 2.99 -34.58
N GLY A 999 25.04 2.60 -35.71
CA GLY A 999 24.42 2.71 -37.04
C GLY A 999 23.17 1.82 -37.20
N PHE A 1000 23.14 0.65 -36.56
CA PHE A 1000 21.97 -0.24 -36.58
C PHE A 1000 20.80 0.32 -35.77
N VAL A 1001 21.06 0.98 -34.63
CA VAL A 1001 20.05 1.69 -33.84
C VAL A 1001 19.36 2.78 -34.67
N VAL A 1002 20.11 3.52 -35.48
CA VAL A 1002 19.57 4.60 -36.33
C VAL A 1002 18.91 4.06 -37.62
N GLY A 1003 19.40 2.96 -38.20
CA GLY A 1003 18.97 2.45 -39.51
C GLY A 1003 18.03 1.24 -39.53
N GLY A 1004 17.93 0.47 -38.44
CA GLY A 1004 17.24 -0.84 -38.43
C GLY A 1004 15.72 -0.74 -38.38
N ALA A 1005 15.17 0.12 -37.51
CA ALA A 1005 13.72 0.23 -37.28
C ALA A 1005 12.89 0.54 -38.54
N PRO A 1006 13.32 1.43 -39.47
CA PRO A 1006 12.62 1.65 -40.74
C PRO A 1006 12.58 0.42 -41.65
N LEU A 1007 13.62 -0.42 -41.60
CA LEU A 1007 13.78 -1.59 -42.48
C LEU A 1007 12.85 -2.73 -42.05
N TRP A 1008 12.77 -3.00 -40.74
CA TRP A 1008 11.83 -3.94 -40.14
C TRP A 1008 10.36 -3.53 -40.37
N ASN A 1009 10.05 -2.25 -40.15
CA ASN A 1009 8.72 -1.67 -40.40
C ASN A 1009 8.27 -1.88 -41.86
N LYS A 1010 9.19 -1.78 -42.83
CA LYS A 1010 8.92 -2.03 -44.26
C LYS A 1010 8.82 -3.52 -44.63
N MET A 1011 9.37 -4.41 -43.81
CA MET A 1011 9.34 -5.86 -44.03
C MET A 1011 8.06 -6.48 -43.44
N PHE A 1012 7.80 -6.23 -42.15
CA PHE A 1012 6.67 -6.83 -41.44
C PHE A 1012 5.30 -6.35 -41.94
N LYS A 1013 5.17 -5.08 -42.38
CA LYS A 1013 3.94 -4.56 -43.02
C LYS A 1013 3.52 -5.27 -44.31
N LYS A 1014 4.38 -6.13 -44.89
CA LYS A 1014 4.03 -6.96 -46.05
C LYS A 1014 3.34 -8.27 -45.66
N ILE A 1015 3.53 -8.74 -44.44
CA ILE A 1015 2.97 -10.00 -43.93
C ILE A 1015 1.47 -9.79 -43.67
N PRO A 1016 0.55 -10.65 -44.18
CA PRO A 1016 -0.89 -10.44 -44.05
C PRO A 1016 -1.40 -10.29 -42.60
N TYR A 1017 -0.88 -11.09 -41.68
CA TYR A 1017 -1.28 -11.09 -40.26
C TYR A 1017 -1.08 -9.73 -39.58
N PHE A 1018 0.07 -9.06 -39.80
CA PHE A 1018 0.39 -7.76 -39.20
C PHE A 1018 -0.24 -6.56 -39.93
N LYS A 1019 -1.14 -6.80 -40.91
CA LYS A 1019 -1.99 -5.74 -41.49
C LYS A 1019 -3.29 -5.54 -40.73
N THR A 1020 -3.74 -6.55 -39.98
CA THR A 1020 -4.98 -6.49 -39.16
C THR A 1020 -4.69 -6.37 -37.66
N HIS A 1021 -3.45 -6.64 -37.23
CA HIS A 1021 -3.00 -6.55 -35.84
C HIS A 1021 -1.79 -5.59 -35.75
N SER A 1022 -2.07 -4.27 -35.75
CA SER A 1022 -1.05 -3.21 -35.75
C SER A 1022 -0.27 -3.09 -34.45
N ASP A 1023 -0.87 -3.54 -33.35
CA ASP A 1023 -0.37 -3.23 -32.00
C ASP A 1023 0.65 -4.31 -31.58
N GLU A 1024 0.39 -5.57 -31.92
CA GLU A 1024 1.33 -6.69 -31.86
C GLU A 1024 2.61 -6.45 -32.69
N LEU A 1025 2.49 -5.71 -33.80
CA LEU A 1025 3.63 -5.33 -34.63
C LEU A 1025 4.61 -4.40 -33.87
N SER A 1026 4.15 -3.59 -32.93
CA SER A 1026 5.06 -2.78 -32.09
C SER A 1026 5.79 -3.66 -31.08
N THR A 1027 5.07 -4.54 -30.37
CA THR A 1027 5.66 -5.48 -29.41
C THR A 1027 6.70 -6.39 -30.07
N LEU A 1028 6.41 -6.91 -31.26
CA LEU A 1028 7.37 -7.71 -32.03
C LEU A 1028 8.60 -6.90 -32.47
N LYS A 1029 8.42 -5.66 -32.92
CA LYS A 1029 9.51 -4.76 -33.29
C LYS A 1029 10.46 -4.53 -32.11
N ASP A 1030 9.91 -4.28 -30.92
CA ASP A 1030 10.69 -3.92 -29.75
C ASP A 1030 11.39 -5.15 -29.13
N ALA A 1031 10.75 -6.32 -29.15
CA ALA A 1031 11.38 -7.60 -28.81
C ALA A 1031 12.53 -7.97 -29.76
N VAL A 1032 12.36 -7.79 -31.08
CA VAL A 1032 13.41 -8.03 -32.08
C VAL A 1032 14.59 -7.06 -31.91
N ASN A 1033 14.33 -5.79 -31.61
CA ASN A 1033 15.39 -4.82 -31.30
C ASN A 1033 16.19 -5.24 -30.06
N GLY A 1034 15.52 -5.65 -28.97
CA GLY A 1034 16.18 -6.15 -27.76
C GLY A 1034 17.05 -7.39 -27.98
N LEU A 1035 16.55 -8.36 -28.76
CA LEU A 1035 17.32 -9.56 -29.13
C LEU A 1035 18.57 -9.23 -29.95
N VAL A 1036 18.48 -8.30 -30.92
CA VAL A 1036 19.63 -7.89 -31.73
C VAL A 1036 20.68 -7.17 -30.88
N MET A 1037 20.25 -6.28 -29.97
CA MET A 1037 21.17 -5.58 -29.05
C MET A 1037 21.88 -6.55 -28.09
N ASN A 1038 21.17 -7.56 -27.57
CA ASN A 1038 21.78 -8.61 -26.76
C ASN A 1038 22.75 -9.48 -27.56
N GLY A 1039 22.45 -9.78 -28.84
CA GLY A 1039 23.35 -10.50 -29.74
C GLY A 1039 24.70 -9.80 -29.93
N PHE A 1040 24.71 -8.47 -30.16
CA PHE A 1040 25.95 -7.68 -30.24
C PHE A 1040 26.75 -7.73 -28.93
N THR A 1041 26.08 -7.65 -27.78
CA THR A 1041 26.72 -7.74 -26.44
C THR A 1041 27.35 -9.11 -26.20
N ILE A 1042 26.66 -10.21 -26.54
CA ILE A 1042 27.17 -11.58 -26.39
C ILE A 1042 28.42 -11.81 -27.27
N ILE A 1043 28.43 -11.28 -28.49
CA ILE A 1043 29.60 -11.34 -29.39
C ILE A 1043 30.79 -10.52 -28.84
N LYS A 1044 30.51 -9.38 -28.17
CA LYS A 1044 31.51 -8.53 -27.51
C LYS A 1044 32.19 -9.23 -26.33
N ASP A 1045 31.43 -9.99 -25.54
CA ASP A 1045 31.93 -10.64 -24.32
C ASP A 1045 32.58 -12.01 -24.53
N ARG A 1046 32.12 -12.83 -25.49
CA ARG A 1046 32.72 -14.17 -25.77
C ARG A 1046 34.13 -14.13 -26.37
N ARG A 1047 34.75 -12.96 -26.58
CA ARG A 1047 36.16 -12.82 -27.04
C ARG A 1047 37.16 -12.36 -25.96
N LYS A 1048 36.85 -12.55 -24.67
CA LYS A 1048 37.87 -12.49 -23.61
C LYS A 1048 38.83 -13.69 -23.73
N VAL A 1049 40.02 -13.48 -24.29
CA VAL A 1049 41.12 -14.45 -24.22
C VAL A 1049 41.69 -14.44 -22.79
N PRO A 1050 41.91 -15.60 -22.14
CA PRO A 1050 42.51 -15.64 -20.81
C PRO A 1050 43.96 -15.13 -20.84
N THR A 1051 44.31 -14.25 -19.91
CA THR A 1051 45.70 -13.94 -19.59
C THR A 1051 46.34 -15.12 -18.87
N VAL A 1052 47.14 -15.90 -19.60
CA VAL A 1052 47.93 -17.00 -19.03
C VAL A 1052 49.10 -16.40 -18.24
N ASN A 1053 49.05 -16.53 -16.91
CA ASN A 1053 50.21 -16.28 -16.05
C ASN A 1053 51.25 -17.38 -16.27
N ALA A 1054 52.25 -17.10 -17.10
CA ALA A 1054 53.43 -17.94 -17.25
C ALA A 1054 54.47 -17.56 -16.18
N HIS A 1055 54.40 -18.21 -15.01
CA HIS A 1055 55.57 -18.36 -14.13
C HIS A 1055 56.12 -19.78 -14.28
N LEU A 1056 57.39 -19.88 -14.66
CA LEU A 1056 58.18 -21.10 -14.62
C LEU A 1056 59.51 -20.83 -13.91
N SER A 1057 59.97 -21.86 -13.21
CA SER A 1057 61.27 -22.02 -12.50
C SER A 1057 61.41 -21.41 -11.08
N ASN A 1058 61.75 -22.31 -10.15
CA ASN A 1058 62.54 -22.15 -8.91
C ASN A 1058 61.99 -21.14 -7.87
N GLN A 1059 61.30 -21.55 -6.80
CA GLN A 1059 61.69 -22.53 -5.76
C GLN A 1059 60.47 -23.07 -5.02
#